data_AF-A0A4P9ZVT3-F1
#
_entry.id   AF-A0A4P9ZVT3-F1
#
_cell.length_a   1.000
_cell.length_b   1.000
_cell.length_c   1.000
_cell.angle_alpha   90.00
_cell.angle_beta   90.00
_cell.angle_gamma   90.00
#
_symmetry.space_group_name_H-M   'P 1'
#
loop_
_entity.id
_entity.type
_entity.pdbx_description
1 polymer ?
#
loop_
_entity_poly.entity_id
_entity_poly.type
_entity_poly.pdbx_seq_one_letter_code
_entity_poly.pdbx_strand_id
1 'polypeptide(L)'
;MYSSLCSKSLGGKSSRTAQRIFLTQGKIQANCPRLLVRARSVSTTAAVRSTPPRWLDERTEKETIVKLLYNIGSRKEVEQYLRHFSSVESQKFAVIKVGGAVLTEELNTLASSLTFLNRVGLYPIVVHGAGPQLNKLLEDAGIEPQYHEGIRITDRKTLEIARGLFQAENLKLVEALERLGTRARPIPGGVFIADYLDKEKYGLVGKITGVRKAMIESSIQAGALPILTSLAETPDGQILNVNADVAAGELARVLEPLKVVYLNEKNGLISGSTGEKISVINLDEEYDALMKEPWVRYGTKLKINQIKDLLDHLPRSSSVAIISAEHLHKELFTDSGAGTLIRRGHRLFRHQSLQDIDTDRLRSIIQLDPSIQSGKSSVAQYFHHLANQSSFSIYGDESFQVVAVVLEGTPAGVPVLDKFIATKTGSLNNVTDNVWNLLTRDYPRLAWVVPHSDPNLTWHFERADGSVTRNQQTVFWYGFDDMEEVKRCVTQLRRTLWNHVAHRAFSTTSAAARNARVGLIGARGYTGQEFINLLNQHPSLDLAYVSSRELNGKPLESYTKGSLNYVNIQPEELKDMANEVDCWVMALPNGVCAPFVGALQTLPAEKQPLILDLSADYRFDDTWTYGLPEFNRAEVKHTRAISNPGCYATGSQMAIAPLLPYLASEQGPTVFGVSGYSGAGTKPSPKNDPEFLRDNLVAYALTDHIHEREITHQLRRLKPFTAAMTDGTSVLPTPVAFVPHVAPYFQGIHLTVSLPLNRKMTSRQVREVYEEAYRNEPLVDVLPATADVPLVRDNAGQHGVRIGGFAVHSDGRRAVVVATIDNLLKGAATQAIQNINLALQLDELASIPLPHKSS
;
A
#
# COMPACT_ATOMS: atom_id res chain seq x y z
N MET A 1 31.93 -22.68 -64.31
CA MET A 1 33.34 -22.69 -64.75
C MET A 1 34.21 -22.63 -63.50
N TYR A 2 34.77 -23.78 -63.11
CA TYR A 2 36.22 -24.10 -63.11
C TYR A 2 36.97 -23.39 -61.97
N SER A 3 37.27 -24.05 -60.85
CA SER A 3 38.43 -24.96 -60.54
C SER A 3 39.77 -24.21 -60.47
N SER A 4 40.80 -24.56 -59.67
CA SER A 4 41.17 -25.68 -58.78
C SER A 4 42.37 -25.22 -57.90
N LEU A 5 42.72 -25.81 -56.75
CA LEU A 5 43.60 -26.99 -56.56
C LEU A 5 43.64 -27.38 -55.05
N CYS A 6 43.34 -28.64 -54.68
CA CYS A 6 44.21 -29.74 -54.16
C CYS A 6 44.82 -29.55 -52.73
N SER A 7 44.86 -30.52 -51.80
CA SER A 7 44.73 -32.00 -51.87
C SER A 7 44.59 -32.70 -50.48
N LYS A 8 43.76 -33.77 -50.40
CA LYS A 8 43.89 -35.12 -49.74
C LYS A 8 44.22 -35.26 -48.22
N SER A 9 43.72 -36.23 -47.43
CA SER A 9 42.73 -37.34 -47.57
C SER A 9 42.48 -38.06 -46.23
N LEU A 10 41.23 -38.56 -46.02
CA LEU A 10 40.76 -39.82 -45.35
C LEU A 10 41.19 -40.12 -43.88
N GLY A 11 40.37 -40.54 -42.90
CA GLY A 11 38.99 -41.05 -42.79
C GLY A 11 38.95 -42.26 -41.81
N GLY A 12 38.05 -42.31 -40.80
CA GLY A 12 37.73 -43.55 -40.07
C GLY A 12 37.31 -43.45 -38.59
N LYS A 13 36.28 -44.21 -38.18
CA LYS A 13 35.50 -44.15 -36.92
C LYS A 13 35.96 -45.08 -35.77
N SER A 14 35.42 -44.77 -34.57
CA SER A 14 34.82 -45.62 -33.50
C SER A 14 35.64 -46.28 -32.36
N SER A 15 34.88 -46.48 -31.27
CA SER A 15 35.18 -46.87 -29.87
C SER A 15 35.76 -48.27 -29.61
N ARG A 16 36.43 -48.46 -28.46
CA ARG A 16 36.14 -49.55 -27.49
C ARG A 16 36.97 -49.46 -26.18
N THR A 17 36.36 -50.04 -25.16
CA THR A 17 36.67 -50.26 -23.74
C THR A 17 37.87 -51.17 -23.45
N ALA A 18 38.54 -51.05 -22.28
CA ALA A 18 38.77 -52.11 -21.26
C ALA A 18 40.05 -51.97 -20.38
N GLN A 19 39.82 -51.90 -19.06
CA GLN A 19 40.41 -52.64 -17.90
C GLN A 19 41.93 -52.86 -17.64
N ARG A 20 42.29 -52.45 -16.40
CA ARG A 20 43.05 -53.13 -15.29
C ARG A 20 44.53 -53.51 -15.44
N ILE A 21 45.33 -53.21 -14.39
CA ILE A 21 46.00 -54.16 -13.46
C ILE A 21 46.62 -53.36 -12.27
N PHE A 22 46.90 -54.05 -11.16
CA PHE A 22 46.97 -53.64 -9.76
C PHE A 22 48.31 -54.08 -9.10
N LEU A 23 48.59 -53.57 -7.88
CA LEU A 23 49.47 -54.09 -6.77
C LEU A 23 50.98 -53.72 -6.84
N THR A 24 51.78 -53.47 -5.78
CA THR A 24 51.74 -53.67 -4.29
C THR A 24 52.97 -52.98 -3.64
N GLN A 25 52.86 -52.21 -2.54
CA GLN A 25 53.14 -52.47 -1.09
C GLN A 25 54.57 -52.24 -0.50
N GLY A 26 54.59 -51.64 0.71
CA GLY A 26 55.61 -51.74 1.80
C GLY A 26 55.99 -50.38 2.44
N LYS A 27 55.42 -49.87 3.57
CA LYS A 27 55.56 -50.13 5.05
C LYS A 27 57.01 -49.97 5.61
N ILE A 28 57.28 -49.24 6.71
CA ILE A 28 57.16 -49.63 8.17
C ILE A 28 57.56 -48.42 9.09
N GLN A 29 56.70 -47.95 10.03
CA GLN A 29 56.69 -48.00 11.54
C GLN A 29 57.63 -47.04 12.33
N ALA A 30 57.40 -46.60 13.59
CA ALA A 30 56.26 -46.51 14.53
C ALA A 30 56.77 -45.89 15.88
N ASN A 31 55.88 -45.34 16.73
CA ASN A 31 55.74 -45.75 18.14
C ASN A 31 54.46 -45.21 18.83
N CYS A 32 54.02 -45.98 19.83
CA CYS A 32 52.68 -46.19 20.43
C CYS A 32 52.58 -45.58 21.88
N PRO A 33 51.61 -45.86 22.80
CA PRO A 33 50.30 -46.56 22.72
C PRO A 33 49.13 -45.99 23.60
N ARG A 34 47.87 -46.40 23.31
CA ARG A 34 46.93 -47.02 24.30
C ARG A 34 45.68 -47.61 23.61
N LEU A 35 45.37 -48.86 23.98
CA LEU A 35 44.30 -49.78 23.50
C LEU A 35 42.88 -49.37 23.96
N LEU A 36 41.74 -49.94 23.51
CA LEU A 36 41.20 -50.55 22.26
C LEU A 36 39.93 -51.32 22.69
N VAL A 37 38.74 -51.04 22.13
CA VAL A 37 37.68 -52.05 21.95
C VAL A 37 36.99 -51.82 20.59
N ARG A 38 36.78 -52.93 19.88
CA ARG A 38 36.36 -53.09 18.47
C ARG A 38 34.90 -52.73 18.20
N ALA A 39 34.62 -52.25 16.98
CA ALA A 39 33.45 -52.68 16.19
C ALA A 39 33.71 -52.55 14.68
N ARG A 40 33.18 -53.52 13.91
CA ARG A 40 33.44 -53.79 12.49
C ARG A 40 32.65 -52.86 11.55
N SER A 41 33.24 -52.60 10.39
CA SER A 41 32.62 -52.02 9.20
C SER A 41 31.70 -53.02 8.48
N VAL A 42 30.52 -52.55 8.09
CA VAL A 42 29.75 -53.06 6.94
C VAL A 42 29.26 -51.85 6.15
N SER A 43 29.52 -51.87 4.84
CA SER A 43 28.97 -50.93 3.86
C SER A 43 27.54 -51.32 3.51
N THR A 44 26.59 -50.42 3.73
CA THR A 44 25.34 -50.36 2.98
C THR A 44 24.89 -48.91 2.77
N THR A 45 24.50 -48.65 1.53
CA THR A 45 23.83 -47.49 0.99
C THR A 45 22.53 -47.17 1.74
N ALA A 46 22.48 -46.00 2.39
CA ALA A 46 21.29 -45.18 2.58
C ALA A 46 21.74 -43.80 3.05
N ALA A 47 21.95 -42.86 2.12
CA ALA A 47 22.07 -41.46 2.48
C ALA A 47 20.70 -41.00 2.98
N VAL A 48 20.54 -40.94 4.30
CA VAL A 48 19.43 -40.25 4.95
C VAL A 48 19.55 -38.78 4.56
N ARG A 49 18.76 -38.37 3.57
CA ARG A 49 18.47 -36.97 3.32
C ARG A 49 17.81 -36.42 4.58
N SER A 50 18.52 -35.58 5.32
CA SER A 50 17.91 -34.73 6.34
C SER A 50 17.04 -33.70 5.62
N THR A 51 15.77 -34.05 5.41
CA THR A 51 14.71 -33.09 5.09
C THR A 51 14.63 -32.04 6.21
N PRO A 52 14.51 -30.74 5.90
CA PRO A 52 14.10 -29.76 6.92
C PRO A 52 12.72 -30.16 7.44
N PRO A 53 12.41 -29.98 8.74
CA PRO A 53 11.12 -30.37 9.27
C PRO A 53 10.03 -29.52 8.60
N ARG A 54 9.04 -30.21 8.04
CA ARG A 54 7.89 -29.64 7.35
C ARG A 54 6.93 -29.09 8.42
N TRP A 55 7.14 -27.84 8.84
CA TRP A 55 6.27 -27.10 9.78
C TRP A 55 5.51 -25.95 9.12
N LEU A 56 4.84 -26.23 8.00
CA LEU A 56 3.84 -25.31 7.44
C LEU A 56 2.55 -26.11 7.29
N ASP A 57 1.74 -26.07 8.35
CA ASP A 57 0.38 -26.60 8.32
C ASP A 57 -0.50 -25.54 7.65
N GLU A 58 -1.02 -25.82 6.45
CA GLU A 58 -1.90 -24.92 5.67
C GLU A 58 -3.12 -24.43 6.48
N ARG A 59 -3.50 -25.14 7.55
CA ARG A 59 -4.54 -24.71 8.49
C ARG A 59 -4.17 -23.43 9.26
N THR A 60 -2.88 -23.24 9.55
CA THR A 60 -2.38 -22.14 10.42
C THR A 60 -2.24 -20.79 9.70
N GLU A 61 -2.00 -20.80 8.38
CA GLU A 61 -1.99 -19.58 7.56
C GLU A 61 -3.41 -19.03 7.37
N LYS A 62 -4.37 -19.93 7.11
CA LYS A 62 -5.79 -19.57 7.03
C LYS A 62 -6.28 -18.96 8.34
N GLU A 63 -5.93 -19.52 9.50
CA GLU A 63 -6.26 -18.92 10.80
C GLU A 63 -5.63 -17.54 11.00
N THR A 64 -4.42 -17.31 10.49
CA THR A 64 -3.74 -16.02 10.60
C THR A 64 -4.43 -14.98 9.72
N ILE A 65 -4.78 -15.32 8.48
CA ILE A 65 -5.56 -14.45 7.57
C ILE A 65 -6.95 -14.18 8.14
N VAL A 66 -7.61 -15.20 8.69
CA VAL A 66 -8.93 -15.07 9.30
C VAL A 66 -8.87 -14.17 10.54
N LYS A 67 -7.89 -14.35 11.44
CA LYS A 67 -7.67 -13.44 12.58
C LYS A 67 -7.36 -12.03 12.10
N LEU A 68 -6.60 -11.85 11.03
CA LEU A 68 -6.37 -10.53 10.45
C LEU A 68 -7.68 -9.87 10.01
N LEU A 69 -8.49 -10.58 9.22
CA LEU A 69 -9.75 -10.07 8.68
C LEU A 69 -10.79 -9.79 9.77
N TYR A 70 -10.86 -10.60 10.83
CA TYR A 70 -11.76 -10.34 11.97
C TYR A 70 -11.38 -9.09 12.77
N ASN A 71 -10.13 -8.66 12.71
CA ASN A 71 -9.64 -7.49 13.44
C ASN A 71 -9.62 -6.21 12.61
N ILE A 72 -9.95 -6.30 11.32
CA ILE A 72 -10.08 -5.16 10.42
C ILE A 72 -11.57 -4.83 10.29
N GLY A 73 -12.03 -3.81 10.99
CA GLY A 73 -13.38 -3.27 10.91
C GLY A 73 -13.54 -2.12 9.90
N SER A 74 -12.46 -1.47 9.48
CA SER A 74 -12.53 -0.33 8.55
C SER A 74 -11.36 -0.25 7.56
N ARG A 75 -11.58 0.44 6.43
CA ARG A 75 -10.52 0.77 5.45
C ARG A 75 -9.35 1.53 6.10
N LYS A 76 -9.63 2.38 7.09
CA LYS A 76 -8.62 3.13 7.84
C LYS A 76 -7.66 2.21 8.59
N GLU A 77 -8.19 1.17 9.23
CA GLU A 77 -7.40 0.15 9.94
C GLU A 77 -6.52 -0.67 8.98
N VAL A 78 -7.01 -0.95 7.76
CA VAL A 78 -6.19 -1.59 6.70
C VAL A 78 -5.00 -0.70 6.31
N GLU A 79 -5.23 0.60 6.11
CA GLU A 79 -4.18 1.53 5.71
C GLU A 79 -3.14 1.74 6.82
N GLN A 80 -3.58 1.80 8.08
CA GLN A 80 -2.71 1.84 9.25
C GLN A 80 -1.87 0.57 9.36
N TYR A 81 -2.49 -0.60 9.18
CA TYR A 81 -1.81 -1.88 9.10
C TYR A 81 -0.73 -1.86 8.00
N LEU A 82 -1.06 -1.53 6.76
CA LEU A 82 -0.08 -1.52 5.66
C LEU A 82 1.10 -0.54 5.91
N ARG A 83 0.89 0.56 6.63
CA ARG A 83 1.95 1.51 6.99
C ARG A 83 2.97 0.92 7.97
N HIS A 84 2.51 0.17 8.97
CA HIS A 84 3.41 -0.46 9.94
C HIS A 84 4.26 -1.58 9.32
N PHE A 85 3.82 -2.17 8.21
CA PHE A 85 4.49 -3.28 7.51
C PHE A 85 5.42 -2.82 6.39
N SER A 86 5.13 -1.69 5.77
CA SER A 86 5.95 -1.11 4.70
C SER A 86 7.15 -0.30 5.21
N SER A 87 7.20 0.01 6.50
CA SER A 87 8.34 0.70 7.12
C SER A 87 9.53 -0.24 7.34
N VAL A 88 10.72 0.18 6.89
CA VAL A 88 12.00 -0.55 6.97
C VAL A 88 12.52 -0.69 8.43
N GLU A 89 11.80 -0.15 9.43
CA GLU A 89 12.18 -0.14 10.85
C GLU A 89 11.37 -1.14 11.71
N SER A 90 11.32 -2.42 11.34
CA SER A 90 10.62 -3.46 12.12
C SER A 90 11.06 -3.58 13.59
N GLN A 91 12.23 -3.02 13.94
CA GLN A 91 12.77 -2.97 15.30
C GLN A 91 12.07 -1.93 16.22
N LYS A 92 11.35 -0.95 15.68
CA LYS A 92 10.67 0.12 16.46
C LYS A 92 9.16 -0.09 16.57
N PHE A 93 8.70 -1.33 16.43
CA PHE A 93 7.27 -1.62 16.41
C PHE A 93 6.61 -1.46 17.78
N ALA A 94 6.96 -2.30 18.75
CA ALA A 94 6.34 -2.28 20.07
C ALA A 94 7.25 -2.79 21.19
N VAL A 95 7.17 -2.16 22.36
CA VAL A 95 7.68 -2.69 23.63
C VAL A 95 6.48 -3.16 24.45
N ILE A 96 6.45 -4.45 24.81
CA ILE A 96 5.33 -5.07 25.53
C ILE A 96 5.79 -5.48 26.92
N LYS A 97 5.26 -4.82 27.95
CA LYS A 97 5.41 -5.23 29.33
C LYS A 97 4.36 -6.28 29.68
N VAL A 98 4.80 -7.44 30.12
CA VAL A 98 3.95 -8.54 30.58
C VAL A 98 3.97 -8.60 32.11
N GLY A 99 2.80 -8.50 32.73
CA GLY A 99 2.65 -8.72 34.17
C GLY A 99 2.80 -10.19 34.54
N GLY A 100 3.31 -10.47 35.74
CA GLY A 100 3.51 -11.85 36.20
C GLY A 100 2.23 -12.68 36.17
N ALA A 101 1.08 -12.12 36.57
CA ALA A 101 -0.19 -12.85 36.58
C ALA A 101 -0.61 -13.33 35.17
N VAL A 102 -0.34 -12.54 34.13
CA VAL A 102 -0.59 -12.92 32.72
C VAL A 102 0.22 -14.17 32.32
N LEU A 103 1.45 -14.34 32.84
CA LEU A 103 2.27 -15.54 32.59
C LEU A 103 1.75 -16.80 33.30
N THR A 104 0.94 -16.63 34.33
CA THR A 104 0.31 -17.75 35.06
C THR A 104 -1.05 -18.09 34.47
N GLU A 105 -1.90 -17.09 34.26
CA GLU A 105 -3.33 -17.27 33.99
C GLU A 105 -3.65 -17.24 32.48
N GLU A 106 -2.91 -16.45 31.69
CA GLU A 106 -3.21 -16.16 30.29
C GLU A 106 -2.07 -16.56 29.33
N LEU A 107 -1.16 -17.45 29.74
CA LEU A 107 0.05 -17.78 28.97
C LEU A 107 -0.24 -18.21 27.53
N ASN A 108 -1.24 -19.07 27.33
CA ASN A 108 -1.59 -19.57 26.00
C ASN A 108 -2.18 -18.45 25.12
N THR A 109 -3.01 -17.58 25.71
CA THR A 109 -3.59 -16.42 25.03
C THR A 109 -2.49 -15.44 24.62
N LEU A 110 -1.57 -15.13 25.54
CA LEU A 110 -0.41 -14.29 25.28
C LEU A 110 0.47 -14.87 24.16
N ALA A 111 0.82 -16.15 24.23
CA ALA A 111 1.64 -16.81 23.22
C ALA A 111 0.96 -16.83 21.84
N SER A 112 -0.35 -17.05 21.80
CA SER A 112 -1.16 -16.98 20.57
C SER A 112 -1.17 -15.58 19.97
N SER A 113 -1.38 -14.53 20.77
CA SER A 113 -1.36 -13.14 20.33
C SER A 113 0.02 -12.71 19.83
N LEU A 114 1.10 -13.06 20.52
CA LEU A 114 2.48 -12.78 20.08
C LEU A 114 2.85 -13.56 18.81
N THR A 115 2.41 -14.81 18.69
CA THR A 115 2.58 -15.63 17.48
C THR A 115 1.90 -14.99 16.27
N PHE A 116 0.68 -14.48 16.46
CA PHE A 116 -0.01 -13.74 15.40
C PHE A 116 0.82 -12.55 14.92
N LEU A 117 1.33 -11.71 15.84
CA LEU A 117 2.19 -10.56 15.49
C LEU A 117 3.46 -10.98 14.73
N ASN A 118 4.11 -12.07 15.16
CA ASN A 118 5.31 -12.56 14.47
C ASN A 118 5.01 -13.08 13.05
N ARG A 119 3.91 -13.82 12.87
CA ARG A 119 3.53 -14.38 11.57
C ARG A 119 3.15 -13.32 10.55
N VAL A 120 2.57 -12.22 11.00
CA VAL A 120 2.31 -11.10 10.10
C VAL A 120 3.63 -10.36 9.76
N GLY A 121 4.65 -10.43 10.60
CA GLY A 121 6.00 -9.92 10.28
C GLY A 121 6.50 -8.86 11.27
N LEU A 122 5.85 -8.74 12.42
CA LEU A 122 6.17 -7.77 13.46
C LEU A 122 6.98 -8.44 14.57
N TYR A 123 7.93 -7.70 15.13
CA TYR A 123 8.85 -8.20 16.15
C TYR A 123 8.70 -7.42 17.45
N PRO A 124 7.62 -7.64 18.22
CA PRO A 124 7.48 -7.01 19.53
C PRO A 124 8.60 -7.43 20.47
N ILE A 125 9.09 -6.47 21.25
CA ILE A 125 10.11 -6.69 22.27
C ILE A 125 9.39 -6.86 23.60
N VAL A 126 9.48 -8.07 24.16
CA VAL A 126 8.71 -8.45 25.34
C VAL A 126 9.58 -8.34 26.57
N VAL A 127 9.16 -7.59 27.58
CA VAL A 127 9.79 -7.56 28.91
C VAL A 127 8.80 -8.04 29.94
N HIS A 128 9.20 -8.98 30.80
CA HIS A 128 8.32 -9.53 31.82
C HIS A 128 8.89 -9.41 33.24
N GLY A 129 7.97 -9.46 34.20
CA GLY A 129 8.29 -9.69 35.62
C GLY A 129 7.53 -10.92 36.14
N ALA A 130 7.76 -11.27 37.41
CA ALA A 130 7.05 -12.39 38.07
C ALA A 130 6.71 -12.05 39.53
N GLY A 131 6.10 -10.89 39.76
CA GLY A 131 5.84 -10.35 41.10
C GLY A 131 5.02 -11.27 42.02
N PRO A 132 3.81 -11.71 41.61
CA PRO A 132 2.98 -12.62 42.40
C PRO A 132 3.65 -13.97 42.69
N GLN A 133 4.32 -14.55 41.69
CA GLN A 133 5.04 -15.82 41.82
C GLN A 133 6.22 -15.69 42.80
N LEU A 134 6.92 -14.55 42.77
CA LEU A 134 8.02 -14.27 43.69
C LEU A 134 7.55 -14.18 45.13
N ASN A 135 6.41 -13.52 45.40
CA ASN A 135 5.84 -13.46 46.75
C ASN A 135 5.59 -14.86 47.31
N LYS A 136 4.93 -15.72 46.51
CA LYS A 136 4.64 -17.09 46.91
C LYS A 136 5.91 -17.90 47.21
N LEU A 137 6.92 -17.82 46.35
CA LEU A 137 8.19 -18.54 46.57
C LEU A 137 8.97 -18.04 47.78
N LEU A 138 8.89 -16.74 48.09
CA LEU A 138 9.51 -16.18 49.29
C LEU A 138 8.80 -16.66 50.56
N GLU A 139 7.46 -16.65 50.55
CA GLU A 139 6.64 -17.20 51.64
C GLU A 139 6.93 -18.70 51.87
N ASP A 140 7.00 -19.50 50.80
CA ASP A 140 7.36 -20.93 50.85
C ASP A 140 8.78 -21.16 51.39
N ALA A 141 9.70 -20.21 51.15
CA ALA A 141 11.06 -20.22 51.69
C ALA A 141 11.18 -19.62 53.10
N GLY A 142 10.07 -19.20 53.71
CA GLY A 142 10.05 -18.56 55.03
C GLY A 142 10.66 -17.15 55.06
N ILE A 143 10.70 -16.46 53.92
CA ILE A 143 11.21 -15.09 53.78
C ILE A 143 10.02 -14.14 53.62
N GLU A 144 9.82 -13.24 54.59
CA GLU A 144 8.73 -12.26 54.53
C GLU A 144 9.04 -11.15 53.51
N PRO A 145 8.18 -10.91 52.49
CA PRO A 145 8.39 -9.85 51.51
C PRO A 145 8.31 -8.44 52.13
N GLN A 146 9.41 -7.70 52.11
CA GLN A 146 9.45 -6.32 52.60
C GLN A 146 9.33 -5.29 51.46
N TYR A 147 8.51 -4.26 51.70
CA TYR A 147 8.31 -3.16 50.76
C TYR A 147 8.53 -1.82 51.43
N HIS A 148 9.19 -0.92 50.74
CA HIS A 148 9.33 0.48 51.14
C HIS A 148 8.98 1.38 49.95
N GLU A 149 8.01 2.27 50.12
CA GLU A 149 7.50 3.16 49.05
C GLU A 149 7.05 2.40 47.79
N GLY A 150 6.55 1.16 47.95
CA GLY A 150 6.12 0.31 46.84
C GLY A 150 7.25 -0.42 46.10
N ILE A 151 8.50 -0.28 46.55
CA ILE A 151 9.68 -0.99 46.02
C ILE A 151 10.01 -2.16 46.95
N ARG A 152 10.24 -3.35 46.38
CA ARG A 152 10.63 -4.53 47.14
C ARG A 152 12.10 -4.42 47.58
N ILE A 153 12.33 -4.46 48.89
CA ILE A 153 13.69 -4.58 49.44
C ILE A 153 14.23 -5.95 49.02
N THR A 154 15.37 -5.99 48.35
CA THR A 154 15.92 -7.22 47.77
C THR A 154 17.28 -7.51 48.38
N ASP A 155 17.35 -8.48 49.30
CA ASP A 155 18.62 -8.99 49.84
C ASP A 155 19.21 -10.11 48.94
N ARG A 156 20.34 -10.69 49.34
CA ARG A 156 21.02 -11.76 48.56
C ARG A 156 20.13 -12.99 48.36
N LYS A 157 19.43 -13.43 49.40
CA LYS A 157 18.56 -14.61 49.35
C LYS A 157 17.34 -14.36 48.47
N THR A 158 16.72 -13.20 48.61
CA THR A 158 15.60 -12.77 47.77
C THR A 158 16.02 -12.68 46.29
N LEU A 159 17.21 -12.13 46.00
CA LEU A 159 17.72 -12.04 44.63
C LEU A 159 17.98 -13.42 44.01
N GLU A 160 18.53 -14.36 44.77
CA GLU A 160 18.77 -15.73 44.31
C GLU A 160 17.46 -16.40 43.83
N ILE A 161 16.41 -16.32 44.66
CA ILE A 161 15.08 -16.84 44.34
C ILE A 161 14.49 -16.09 43.14
N ALA A 162 14.56 -14.76 43.13
CA ALA A 162 14.05 -13.93 42.04
C ALA A 162 14.71 -14.26 40.70
N ARG A 163 16.04 -14.44 40.67
CA ARG A 163 16.78 -14.78 39.47
C ARG A 163 16.36 -16.14 38.91
N GLY A 164 16.27 -17.17 39.76
CA GLY A 164 15.84 -18.51 39.34
C GLY A 164 14.42 -18.49 38.77
N LEU A 165 13.50 -17.82 39.47
CA LEU A 165 12.12 -17.66 39.02
C LEU A 165 12.03 -16.92 37.67
N PHE A 166 12.72 -15.79 37.51
CA PHE A 166 12.63 -15.00 36.28
C PHE A 166 13.18 -15.78 35.09
N GLN A 167 14.24 -16.56 35.26
CA GLN A 167 14.76 -17.45 34.21
C GLN A 167 13.75 -18.55 33.84
N ALA A 168 13.11 -19.15 34.84
CA ALA A 168 12.09 -20.17 34.61
C ALA A 168 10.86 -19.63 33.86
N GLU A 169 10.33 -18.48 34.29
CA GLU A 169 9.19 -17.83 33.62
C GLU A 169 9.55 -17.32 32.21
N ASN A 170 10.79 -16.87 32.00
CA ASN A 170 11.29 -16.47 30.68
C ASN A 170 11.27 -17.66 29.71
N LEU A 171 11.83 -18.80 30.13
CA LEU A 171 11.87 -20.01 29.32
C LEU A 171 10.46 -20.56 29.07
N LYS A 172 9.59 -20.54 30.08
CA LYS A 172 8.19 -20.98 29.97
C LYS A 172 7.43 -20.22 28.87
N LEU A 173 7.63 -18.91 28.75
CA LEU A 173 7.04 -18.12 27.66
C LEU A 173 7.66 -18.45 26.30
N VAL A 174 8.99 -18.60 26.23
CA VAL A 174 9.68 -19.01 24.99
C VAL A 174 9.17 -20.36 24.49
N GLU A 175 9.08 -21.36 25.36
CA GLU A 175 8.56 -22.70 25.03
C GLU A 175 7.10 -22.66 24.59
N ALA A 176 6.28 -21.76 25.15
CA ALA A 176 4.90 -21.57 24.72
C ALA A 176 4.82 -20.99 23.30
N LEU A 177 5.72 -20.05 22.95
CA LEU A 177 5.82 -19.47 21.60
C LEU A 177 6.33 -20.50 20.58
N GLU A 178 7.38 -21.26 20.94
CA GLU A 178 7.97 -22.27 20.07
C GLU A 178 7.00 -23.42 19.78
N ARG A 179 6.16 -23.82 20.75
CA ARG A 179 5.07 -24.79 20.54
C ARG A 179 4.06 -24.34 19.48
N LEU A 180 3.92 -23.04 19.25
CA LEU A 180 3.04 -22.46 18.21
C LEU A 180 3.77 -22.17 16.89
N GLY A 181 5.04 -22.55 16.79
CA GLY A 181 5.89 -22.35 15.60
C GLY A 181 6.54 -20.96 15.53
N THR A 182 6.48 -20.16 16.60
CA THR A 182 7.11 -18.83 16.65
C THR A 182 8.53 -18.94 17.20
N ARG A 183 9.51 -18.42 16.47
CA ARG A 183 10.88 -18.33 16.98
C ARG A 183 10.96 -17.24 18.04
N ALA A 184 11.41 -17.61 19.23
CA ALA A 184 11.65 -16.68 20.33
C ALA A 184 13.07 -16.88 20.87
N ARG A 185 13.69 -15.81 21.39
CA ARG A 185 15.02 -15.87 21.99
C ARG A 185 14.91 -15.46 23.47
N PRO A 186 15.27 -16.35 24.41
CA PRO A 186 15.36 -15.97 25.81
C PRO A 186 16.55 -15.02 26.03
N ILE A 187 16.31 -13.89 26.69
CA ILE A 187 17.33 -12.89 27.04
C ILE A 187 17.22 -12.63 28.56
N PRO A 188 17.81 -13.50 29.41
CA PRO A 188 17.64 -13.45 30.86
C PRO A 188 18.50 -12.39 31.56
N GLY A 189 19.42 -11.74 30.86
CA GLY A 189 20.36 -10.74 31.39
C GLY A 189 21.11 -10.03 30.27
N GLY A 190 21.98 -9.10 30.63
CA GLY A 190 22.88 -8.38 29.73
C GLY A 190 22.27 -7.22 28.95
N VAL A 191 20.96 -6.96 29.01
CA VAL A 191 20.34 -5.82 28.32
C VAL A 191 20.42 -4.54 29.14
N PHE A 192 20.02 -4.61 30.41
CA PHE A 192 19.93 -3.44 31.28
C PHE A 192 21.23 -3.26 32.07
N ILE A 193 21.80 -2.05 31.99
CA ILE A 193 22.92 -1.60 32.83
C ILE A 193 22.33 -0.76 33.95
N ALA A 194 22.70 -1.00 35.21
CA ALA A 194 22.16 -0.28 36.35
C ALA A 194 23.19 -0.05 37.45
N ASP A 195 23.03 1.05 38.17
CA ASP A 195 23.66 1.26 39.47
C ASP A 195 22.68 0.88 40.60
N TYR A 196 23.15 0.84 41.84
CA TYR A 196 22.27 0.68 43.00
C TYR A 196 21.30 1.86 43.09
N LEU A 197 20.00 1.59 43.26
CA LEU A 197 19.00 2.64 43.48
C LEU A 197 19.27 3.38 44.79
N ASP A 198 19.38 2.62 45.87
CA ASP A 198 19.90 3.01 47.17
C ASP A 198 20.24 1.70 47.89
N LYS A 199 21.54 1.46 48.08
CA LYS A 199 22.04 0.18 48.58
C LYS A 199 21.68 -0.05 50.04
N GLU A 200 21.63 1.01 50.84
CA GLU A 200 21.30 0.93 52.26
C GLU A 200 19.80 0.73 52.46
N LYS A 201 18.98 1.40 51.63
CA LYS A 201 17.52 1.39 51.74
C LYS A 201 16.84 0.20 51.08
N TYR A 202 17.29 -0.21 49.88
CA TYR A 202 16.60 -1.23 49.08
C TYR A 202 17.45 -2.50 48.80
N GLY A 203 18.73 -2.50 49.16
CA GLY A 203 19.63 -3.63 48.93
C GLY A 203 20.05 -3.77 47.46
N LEU A 204 19.87 -4.95 46.88
CA LEU A 204 20.23 -5.32 45.50
C LEU A 204 19.16 -4.89 44.49
N VAL A 205 18.71 -3.63 44.58
CA VAL A 205 17.74 -3.02 43.66
C VAL A 205 18.45 -2.00 42.79
N GLY A 206 18.19 -2.05 41.48
CA GLY A 206 18.88 -1.25 40.48
C GLY A 206 18.10 -0.05 39.98
N LYS A 207 18.84 1.02 39.68
CA LYS A 207 18.43 2.14 38.84
C LYS A 207 19.10 2.00 37.49
N ILE A 208 18.33 1.76 36.44
CA ILE A 208 18.86 1.60 35.08
C ILE A 208 19.55 2.90 34.65
N THR A 209 20.79 2.77 34.15
CA THR A 209 21.63 3.85 33.63
C THR A 209 21.91 3.69 32.13
N GLY A 210 21.64 2.52 31.55
CA GLY A 210 21.78 2.29 30.11
C GLY A 210 21.11 1.00 29.63
N VAL A 211 20.91 0.92 28.31
CA VAL A 211 20.30 -0.24 27.63
C VAL A 211 21.18 -0.65 26.44
N ARG A 212 21.59 -1.92 26.39
CA ARG A 212 22.37 -2.50 25.30
C ARG A 212 21.46 -3.12 24.24
N LYS A 213 21.41 -2.51 23.05
CA LYS A 213 20.52 -2.91 21.95
C LYS A 213 20.97 -4.17 21.20
N ALA A 214 22.27 -4.46 21.18
CA ALA A 214 22.86 -5.47 20.28
C ALA A 214 22.20 -6.87 20.35
N MET A 215 21.80 -7.32 21.55
CA MET A 215 21.14 -8.63 21.70
C MET A 215 19.70 -8.64 21.18
N ILE A 216 18.99 -7.52 21.35
CA ILE A 216 17.63 -7.33 20.83
C ILE A 216 17.69 -7.30 19.30
N GLU A 217 18.57 -6.47 18.75
CA GLU A 217 18.76 -6.33 17.29
C GLU A 217 19.17 -7.67 16.65
N SER A 218 20.10 -8.41 17.28
CA SER A 218 20.50 -9.74 16.81
C SER A 218 19.36 -10.76 16.84
N SER A 219 18.45 -10.67 17.83
CA SER A 219 17.26 -11.54 17.88
C SER A 219 16.33 -11.25 16.71
N ILE A 220 16.03 -9.96 16.50
CA ILE A 220 15.10 -9.51 15.46
C ILE A 220 15.67 -9.82 14.06
N GLN A 221 16.95 -9.55 13.82
CA GLN A 221 17.63 -9.89 12.54
C GLN A 221 17.60 -11.40 12.26
N ALA A 222 17.64 -12.24 13.30
CA ALA A 222 17.54 -13.69 13.15
C ALA A 222 16.09 -14.18 12.97
N GLY A 223 15.10 -13.28 12.94
CA GLY A 223 13.69 -13.61 12.84
C GLY A 223 13.10 -14.20 14.12
N ALA A 224 13.62 -13.83 15.31
CA ALA A 224 13.15 -14.33 16.60
C ALA A 224 12.68 -13.20 17.52
N LEU A 225 11.56 -13.41 18.22
CA LEU A 225 11.04 -12.48 19.23
C LEU A 225 11.99 -12.40 20.44
N PRO A 226 12.51 -11.22 20.81
CA PRO A 226 13.33 -11.07 22.01
C PRO A 226 12.47 -11.06 23.27
N ILE A 227 12.68 -12.02 24.18
CA ILE A 227 11.95 -12.16 25.44
C ILE A 227 12.89 -11.84 26.61
N LEU A 228 12.73 -10.67 27.21
CA LEU A 228 13.62 -10.10 28.22
C LEU A 228 13.06 -10.29 29.64
N THR A 229 13.95 -10.58 30.59
CA THR A 229 13.66 -10.40 32.03
C THR A 229 13.89 -8.93 32.44
N SER A 230 13.37 -8.54 33.60
CA SER A 230 13.58 -7.22 34.21
C SER A 230 14.79 -7.18 35.16
N LEU A 231 15.82 -7.99 34.91
CA LEU A 231 17.08 -7.96 35.66
C LEU A 231 18.07 -6.99 34.99
N ALA A 232 18.79 -6.23 35.82
CA ALA A 232 19.88 -5.38 35.37
C ALA A 232 21.20 -5.82 35.96
N GLU A 233 22.30 -5.34 35.38
CA GLU A 233 23.65 -5.63 35.84
C GLU A 233 24.42 -4.32 36.03
N THR A 234 25.16 -4.27 37.12
CA THR A 234 26.22 -3.27 37.32
C THR A 234 27.36 -3.49 36.32
N PRO A 235 28.20 -2.47 36.05
CA PRO A 235 29.37 -2.62 35.18
C PRO A 235 30.35 -3.73 35.61
N ASP A 236 30.41 -4.05 36.91
CA ASP A 236 31.23 -5.13 37.49
C ASP A 236 30.53 -6.51 37.51
N GLY A 237 29.28 -6.60 37.03
CA GLY A 237 28.58 -7.86 36.81
C GLY A 237 27.67 -8.32 37.96
N GLN A 238 27.48 -7.52 39.01
CA GLN A 238 26.46 -7.78 40.03
C GLN A 238 25.06 -7.58 39.43
N ILE A 239 24.22 -8.61 39.51
CA ILE A 239 22.81 -8.58 39.12
C ILE A 239 22.01 -7.77 40.14
N LEU A 240 21.09 -6.94 39.66
CA LEU A 240 20.18 -6.13 40.46
C LEU A 240 18.74 -6.38 40.01
N ASN A 241 17.83 -6.40 40.98
CA ASN A 241 16.40 -6.46 40.72
C ASN A 241 15.89 -5.09 40.25
N VAL A 242 15.08 -5.04 39.20
CA VAL A 242 14.48 -3.80 38.69
C VAL A 242 12.98 -3.98 38.50
N ASN A 243 12.23 -2.91 38.73
CA ASN A 243 10.80 -2.90 38.44
C ASN A 243 10.56 -3.07 36.93
N ALA A 244 9.72 -4.03 36.54
CA ALA A 244 9.41 -4.32 35.14
C ALA A 244 8.78 -3.14 34.38
N ASP A 245 8.00 -2.28 35.03
CA ASP A 245 7.43 -1.08 34.40
C ASP A 245 8.52 -0.03 34.12
N VAL A 246 9.50 0.09 35.01
CA VAL A 246 10.69 0.95 34.83
C VAL A 246 11.57 0.39 33.71
N ALA A 247 11.83 -0.92 33.71
CA ALA A 247 12.58 -1.57 32.64
C ALA A 247 11.94 -1.39 31.27
N ALA A 248 10.60 -1.53 31.18
CA ALA A 248 9.85 -1.26 29.96
C ALA A 248 9.95 0.21 29.51
N GLY A 249 9.86 1.14 30.46
CA GLY A 249 10.01 2.58 30.19
C GLY A 249 11.38 2.93 29.65
N GLU A 250 12.46 2.48 30.29
CA GLU A 250 13.84 2.74 29.84
C GLU A 250 14.14 2.09 28.50
N LEU A 251 13.61 0.89 28.26
CA LEU A 251 13.69 0.24 26.96
C LEU A 251 12.98 1.06 25.88
N ALA A 252 11.79 1.58 26.18
CA ALA A 252 11.03 2.43 25.27
C ALA A 252 11.74 3.76 24.99
N ARG A 253 12.35 4.42 25.99
CA ARG A 253 13.14 5.66 25.78
C ARG A 253 14.30 5.45 24.79
N VAL A 254 14.93 4.28 24.85
CA VAL A 254 16.11 3.98 24.04
C VAL A 254 15.76 3.49 22.62
N LEU A 255 14.62 2.82 22.47
CA LEU A 255 14.17 2.25 21.19
C LEU A 255 13.17 3.12 20.43
N GLU A 256 12.51 4.06 21.12
CA GLU A 256 11.48 4.95 20.57
C GLU A 256 10.38 4.21 19.77
N PRO A 257 9.69 3.21 20.38
CA PRO A 257 8.70 2.43 19.67
C PRO A 257 7.44 3.25 19.36
N LEU A 258 6.69 2.83 18.34
CA LEU A 258 5.37 3.40 18.04
C LEU A 258 4.34 3.07 19.12
N LYS A 259 4.43 1.87 19.71
CA LYS A 259 3.52 1.40 20.75
C LYS A 259 4.28 0.89 21.97
N VAL A 260 3.87 1.33 23.15
CA VAL A 260 4.28 0.74 24.43
C VAL A 260 3.04 0.10 25.05
N VAL A 261 3.07 -1.21 25.29
CA VAL A 261 1.89 -1.94 25.75
C VAL A 261 2.12 -2.49 27.14
N TYR A 262 1.24 -2.17 28.08
CA TYR A 262 1.21 -2.74 29.43
C TYR A 262 0.06 -3.75 29.54
N LEU A 263 0.39 -5.04 29.58
CA LEU A 263 -0.61 -6.09 29.73
C LEU A 263 -1.06 -6.25 31.18
N ASN A 264 -2.38 -6.23 31.41
CA ASN A 264 -3.02 -6.51 32.68
C ASN A 264 -4.33 -7.28 32.52
N GLU A 265 -4.81 -7.90 33.61
CA GLU A 265 -6.06 -8.69 33.61
C GLU A 265 -7.31 -7.80 33.52
N LYS A 266 -7.20 -6.51 33.88
CA LYS A 266 -8.33 -5.58 33.95
C LYS A 266 -8.70 -4.92 32.62
N ASN A 267 -7.94 -5.18 31.56
CA ASN A 267 -8.15 -4.63 30.22
C ASN A 267 -8.34 -3.09 30.20
N GLY A 268 -7.43 -2.35 30.83
CA GLY A 268 -7.44 -0.87 30.85
C GLY A 268 -7.58 -0.24 32.24
N LEU A 269 -7.97 1.03 32.25
CA LEU A 269 -8.28 1.86 33.42
C LEU A 269 -9.80 2.09 33.50
N ILE A 270 -10.35 1.99 34.71
CA ILE A 270 -11.77 2.18 34.98
C ILE A 270 -11.95 3.52 35.70
N SER A 271 -12.87 4.34 35.21
CA SER A 271 -13.28 5.58 35.85
C SER A 271 -14.02 5.27 37.14
N GLY A 272 -13.53 5.80 38.25
CA GLY A 272 -14.16 5.61 39.55
C GLY A 272 -15.43 6.46 39.75
N SER A 273 -15.69 7.45 38.89
CA SER A 273 -16.91 8.26 38.94
C SER A 273 -18.07 7.65 38.14
N THR A 274 -17.78 7.11 36.95
CA THR A 274 -18.81 6.53 36.05
C THR A 274 -18.86 5.00 36.11
N GLY A 275 -17.81 4.34 36.62
CA GLY A 275 -17.67 2.88 36.57
C GLY A 275 -17.31 2.34 35.18
N GLU A 276 -17.17 3.22 34.19
CA GLU A 276 -16.90 2.85 32.80
C GLU A 276 -15.39 2.79 32.50
N LYS A 277 -15.02 2.00 31.50
CA LYS A 277 -13.64 1.92 31.01
C LYS A 277 -13.28 3.21 30.27
N ILE A 278 -12.13 3.78 30.61
CA ILE A 278 -11.57 4.93 29.90
C ILE A 278 -10.94 4.41 28.60
N SER A 279 -11.48 4.81 27.45
CA SER A 279 -10.99 4.38 26.14
C SER A 279 -9.70 5.12 25.75
N VAL A 280 -9.67 6.44 25.91
CA VAL A 280 -8.55 7.31 25.49
C VAL A 280 -8.25 8.37 26.55
N ILE A 281 -6.97 8.71 26.71
CA ILE A 281 -6.50 9.87 27.49
C ILE A 281 -5.53 10.68 26.63
N ASN A 282 -5.87 11.96 26.36
CA ASN A 282 -4.96 12.91 25.71
C ASN A 282 -4.27 13.78 26.77
N LEU A 283 -3.00 13.47 27.07
CA LEU A 283 -2.30 14.05 28.20
C LEU A 283 -2.14 15.58 28.13
N ASP A 284 -1.92 16.15 26.94
CA ASP A 284 -1.71 17.59 26.80
C ASP A 284 -2.96 18.42 27.17
N GLU A 285 -4.16 17.80 27.14
CA GLU A 285 -5.44 18.45 27.45
C GLU A 285 -6.02 18.00 28.80
N GLU A 286 -6.00 16.69 29.06
CA GLU A 286 -6.80 16.08 30.13
C GLU A 286 -5.99 15.84 31.41
N TYR A 287 -4.66 15.82 31.35
CA TYR A 287 -3.82 15.37 32.47
C TYR A 287 -4.05 16.17 33.76
N ASP A 288 -4.03 17.50 33.68
CA ASP A 288 -4.14 18.35 34.88
C ASP A 288 -5.51 18.23 35.55
N ALA A 289 -6.58 18.06 34.76
CA ALA A 289 -7.92 17.84 35.27
C ALA A 289 -8.05 16.44 35.87
N LEU A 290 -7.62 15.41 35.12
CA LEU A 290 -7.68 14.01 35.55
C LEU A 290 -6.90 13.76 36.84
N MET A 291 -5.74 14.39 37.01
CA MET A 291 -4.92 14.21 38.22
C MET A 291 -5.52 14.85 39.48
N LYS A 292 -6.47 15.80 39.32
CA LYS A 292 -7.21 16.43 40.42
C LYS A 292 -8.45 15.65 40.83
N GLU A 293 -8.90 14.69 40.01
CA GLU A 293 -10.07 13.88 40.29
C GLU A 293 -9.92 13.06 41.59
N PRO A 294 -10.94 13.06 42.50
CA PRO A 294 -10.86 12.37 43.79
C PRO A 294 -10.71 10.86 43.69
N TRP A 295 -11.23 10.27 42.61
CA TRP A 295 -11.25 8.81 42.41
C TRP A 295 -9.93 8.26 41.88
N VAL A 296 -9.04 9.11 41.35
CA VAL A 296 -7.72 8.70 40.87
C VAL A 296 -6.81 8.46 42.07
N ARG A 297 -6.79 7.21 42.55
CA ARG A 297 -6.02 6.79 43.74
C ARG A 297 -4.52 6.76 43.46
N TYR A 298 -3.72 6.65 44.53
CA TYR A 298 -2.25 6.67 44.50
C TYR A 298 -1.63 5.79 43.41
N GLY A 299 -2.07 4.53 43.28
CA GLY A 299 -1.54 3.62 42.25
C GLY A 299 -1.85 4.05 40.81
N THR A 300 -3.06 4.55 40.56
CA THR A 300 -3.46 5.08 39.24
C THR A 300 -2.71 6.37 38.92
N LYS A 301 -2.56 7.27 39.90
CA LYS A 301 -1.77 8.51 39.77
C LYS A 301 -0.32 8.21 39.41
N LEU A 302 0.33 7.29 40.12
CA LEU A 302 1.71 6.92 39.85
C LEU A 302 1.88 6.39 38.41
N LYS A 303 0.96 5.53 37.97
CA LYS A 303 1.00 4.96 36.61
C LYS A 303 0.80 6.02 35.53
N ILE A 304 -0.16 6.93 35.68
CA ILE A 304 -0.39 8.02 34.72
C ILE A 304 0.82 8.96 34.68
N ASN A 305 1.41 9.30 35.83
CA ASN A 305 2.61 10.13 35.89
C ASN A 305 3.81 9.49 35.17
N GLN A 306 4.05 8.20 35.39
CA GLN A 306 5.12 7.47 34.71
C GLN A 306 4.88 7.40 33.20
N ILE A 307 3.64 7.19 32.78
CA ILE A 307 3.26 7.15 31.36
C ILE A 307 3.42 8.53 30.72
N LYS A 308 3.03 9.60 31.42
CA LYS A 308 3.25 10.97 30.95
C LYS A 308 4.75 11.26 30.79
N ASP A 309 5.53 10.99 31.82
CA ASP A 309 6.98 11.21 31.78
C ASP A 309 7.65 10.39 30.67
N LEU A 310 7.21 9.15 30.42
CA LEU A 310 7.66 8.37 29.28
C LEU A 310 7.29 9.04 27.95
N LEU A 311 6.01 9.39 27.76
CA LEU A 311 5.51 9.95 26.51
C LEU A 311 6.08 11.34 26.21
N ASP A 312 6.38 12.15 27.22
CA ASP A 312 7.04 13.45 27.06
C ASP A 312 8.41 13.35 26.38
N HIS A 313 9.11 12.22 26.57
CA HIS A 313 10.40 11.94 25.95
C HIS A 313 10.29 11.23 24.61
N LEU A 314 9.15 10.60 24.32
CA LEU A 314 8.92 9.89 23.06
C LEU A 314 8.35 10.83 21.98
N PRO A 315 8.50 10.47 20.69
CA PRO A 315 7.82 11.16 19.60
C PRO A 315 6.30 11.24 19.82
N ARG A 316 5.63 12.31 19.36
CA ARG A 316 4.16 12.46 19.47
C ARG A 316 3.37 11.34 18.77
N SER A 317 3.99 10.65 17.81
CA SER A 317 3.41 9.46 17.16
C SER A 317 3.38 8.23 18.06
N SER A 318 4.14 8.20 19.14
CA SER A 318 4.15 7.10 20.10
C SER A 318 2.94 7.17 21.03
N SER A 319 2.45 5.99 21.42
CA SER A 319 1.34 5.87 22.37
C SER A 319 1.58 4.71 23.33
N VAL A 320 0.95 4.81 24.50
CA VAL A 320 0.95 3.78 25.54
C VAL A 320 -0.44 3.16 25.60
N ALA A 321 -0.54 1.84 25.60
CA ALA A 321 -1.80 1.12 25.74
C ALA A 321 -1.80 0.23 26.98
N ILE A 322 -2.92 0.20 27.70
CA ILE A 322 -3.16 -0.71 28.82
C ILE A 322 -4.33 -1.62 28.45
N ILE A 323 -4.06 -2.92 28.27
CA ILE A 323 -4.99 -3.90 27.69
C ILE A 323 -4.79 -5.29 28.29
N SER A 324 -5.70 -6.23 28.03
CA SER A 324 -5.50 -7.67 28.29
C SER A 324 -4.79 -8.39 27.14
N ALA A 325 -4.26 -9.59 27.39
CA ALA A 325 -3.50 -10.34 26.38
C ALA A 325 -4.37 -10.80 25.19
N GLU A 326 -5.65 -11.05 25.43
CA GLU A 326 -6.64 -11.37 24.39
C GLU A 326 -6.75 -10.26 23.35
N HIS A 327 -6.69 -9.01 23.80
CA HIS A 327 -6.88 -7.83 22.95
C HIS A 327 -5.59 -7.25 22.38
N LEU A 328 -4.46 -7.91 22.62
CA LEU A 328 -3.14 -7.43 22.20
C LEU A 328 -3.06 -7.17 20.70
N HIS A 329 -3.57 -8.08 19.89
CA HIS A 329 -3.56 -7.90 18.45
C HIS A 329 -4.51 -6.78 18.01
N LYS A 330 -5.71 -6.65 18.62
CA LYS A 330 -6.66 -5.58 18.28
C LYS A 330 -6.09 -4.18 18.56
N GLU A 331 -5.53 -3.96 19.75
CA GLU A 331 -4.97 -2.67 20.16
C GLU A 331 -3.82 -2.18 19.27
N LEU A 332 -3.02 -3.10 18.74
CA LEU A 332 -1.90 -2.75 17.87
C LEU A 332 -2.33 -2.34 16.46
N PHE A 333 -3.59 -2.60 16.07
CA PHE A 333 -4.09 -2.36 14.72
C PHE A 333 -5.38 -1.52 14.63
N THR A 334 -6.03 -1.17 15.75
CA THR A 334 -7.26 -0.39 15.76
C THR A 334 -7.13 0.88 16.60
N ASP A 335 -7.52 2.03 16.04
CA ASP A 335 -7.56 3.31 16.76
C ASP A 335 -8.71 3.41 17.77
N SER A 336 -9.74 2.58 17.65
CA SER A 336 -10.86 2.49 18.61
C SER A 336 -10.40 1.97 19.98
N GLY A 337 -9.20 1.39 20.05
CA GLY A 337 -8.60 0.84 21.26
C GLY A 337 -9.37 -0.38 21.78
N ALA A 338 -8.66 -1.31 22.41
CA ALA A 338 -9.28 -2.46 23.07
C ALA A 338 -9.29 -2.34 24.60
N GLY A 339 -8.45 -1.46 25.14
CA GLY A 339 -8.41 -1.08 26.55
C GLY A 339 -8.34 0.45 26.70
N THR A 340 -7.32 0.93 27.42
CA THR A 340 -7.07 2.37 27.58
C THR A 340 -5.85 2.78 26.77
N LEU A 341 -6.05 3.65 25.78
CA LEU A 341 -5.00 4.27 25.00
C LEU A 341 -4.62 5.62 25.60
N ILE A 342 -3.33 5.83 25.86
CA ILE A 342 -2.79 7.06 26.44
C ILE A 342 -1.77 7.61 25.45
N ARG A 343 -1.94 8.87 25.09
CA ARG A 343 -1.07 9.58 24.15
C ARG A 343 -0.89 11.02 24.61
N ARG A 344 0.14 11.68 24.10
CA ARG A 344 0.26 13.14 24.30
C ARG A 344 -0.95 13.87 23.72
N GLY A 345 -1.44 13.39 22.57
CA GLY A 345 -2.46 14.09 21.80
C GLY A 345 -1.87 15.33 21.14
N HIS A 346 -2.74 16.23 20.71
CA HIS A 346 -2.37 17.53 20.20
C HIS A 346 -3.11 18.59 21.00
N ARG A 347 -2.44 19.70 21.35
CA ARG A 347 -3.13 20.86 21.89
C ARG A 347 -4.01 21.46 20.82
N LEU A 348 -5.30 21.53 21.09
CA LEU A 348 -6.24 22.22 20.22
C LEU A 348 -6.20 23.73 20.47
N PHE A 349 -6.36 24.50 19.42
CA PHE A 349 -6.51 25.95 19.48
C PHE A 349 -7.89 26.37 18.98
N ARG A 350 -8.30 27.57 19.40
CA ARG A 350 -9.43 28.31 18.86
C ARG A 350 -9.00 29.76 18.66
N HIS A 351 -9.18 30.30 17.46
CA HIS A 351 -8.92 31.70 17.13
C HIS A 351 -10.13 32.32 16.44
N GLN A 352 -10.39 33.60 16.69
CA GLN A 352 -11.48 34.36 16.07
C GLN A 352 -10.95 35.44 15.11
N SER A 353 -9.64 35.46 14.88
CA SER A 353 -8.96 36.44 14.05
C SER A 353 -7.79 35.79 13.31
N LEU A 354 -7.55 36.24 12.08
CA LEU A 354 -6.37 35.87 11.31
C LEU A 354 -5.07 36.45 11.88
N GLN A 355 -5.14 37.42 12.81
CA GLN A 355 -3.96 38.01 13.46
C GLN A 355 -3.41 37.12 14.59
N ASP A 356 -4.26 36.28 15.17
CA ASP A 356 -3.91 35.46 16.34
C ASP A 356 -3.39 34.07 15.94
N ILE A 357 -3.30 33.77 14.64
CA ILE A 357 -2.95 32.47 14.09
C ILE A 357 -1.74 32.58 13.14
N ASP A 358 -0.91 31.54 13.10
CA ASP A 358 0.16 31.43 12.11
C ASP A 358 -0.43 31.29 10.70
N THR A 359 -0.44 32.42 9.97
CA THR A 359 -1.06 32.51 8.64
C THR A 359 -0.35 31.67 7.59
N ASP A 360 0.94 31.41 7.73
CA ASP A 360 1.70 30.62 6.75
C ASP A 360 1.38 29.14 6.90
N ARG A 361 1.33 28.64 8.15
CA ARG A 361 0.86 27.26 8.41
C ARG A 361 -0.60 27.07 8.03
N LEU A 362 -1.46 28.05 8.34
CA LEU A 362 -2.87 28.03 7.93
C LEU A 362 -3.00 28.00 6.39
N ARG A 363 -2.16 28.76 5.66
CA ARG A 363 -2.12 28.72 4.20
C ARG A 363 -1.70 27.34 3.69
N SER A 364 -0.68 26.73 4.28
CA SER A 364 -0.19 25.40 3.87
C SER A 364 -1.25 24.32 4.01
N ILE A 365 -2.01 24.29 5.11
CA ILE A 365 -3.07 23.28 5.27
C ILE A 365 -4.28 23.58 4.37
N ILE A 366 -4.66 24.85 4.22
CA ILE A 366 -5.77 25.24 3.32
C ILE A 366 -5.47 24.89 1.86
N GLN A 367 -4.20 24.88 1.44
CA GLN A 367 -3.78 24.42 0.11
C GLN A 367 -4.16 22.96 -0.19
N LEU A 368 -4.44 22.15 0.85
CA LEU A 368 -4.89 20.76 0.70
C LEU A 368 -6.39 20.64 0.37
N ASP A 369 -7.15 21.73 0.46
CA ASP A 369 -8.57 21.72 0.13
C ASP A 369 -8.79 21.36 -1.36
N PRO A 370 -9.67 20.41 -1.70
CA PRO A 370 -9.90 19.99 -3.09
C PRO A 370 -10.34 21.13 -4.02
N SER A 371 -11.06 22.14 -3.53
CA SER A 371 -11.47 23.29 -4.34
C SER A 371 -10.30 24.23 -4.65
N ILE A 372 -9.27 24.23 -3.80
CA ILE A 372 -8.06 25.01 -4.01
C ILE A 372 -7.05 24.25 -4.88
N GLN A 373 -6.89 22.94 -4.66
CA GLN A 373 -6.05 22.09 -5.50
C GLN A 373 -6.54 22.00 -6.95
N SER A 374 -7.86 21.98 -7.15
CA SER A 374 -8.46 22.02 -8.49
C SER A 374 -8.45 23.40 -9.15
N GLY A 375 -7.91 24.42 -8.48
CA GLY A 375 -7.80 25.78 -9.00
C GLY A 375 -9.12 26.57 -9.07
N LYS A 376 -10.20 26.08 -8.45
CA LYS A 376 -11.50 26.77 -8.41
C LYS A 376 -11.47 28.04 -7.55
N SER A 377 -10.61 28.07 -6.54
CA SER A 377 -10.33 29.23 -5.70
C SER A 377 -8.86 29.22 -5.29
N SER A 378 -8.23 30.39 -5.14
CA SER A 378 -6.89 30.48 -4.56
C SER A 378 -6.96 30.69 -3.05
N VAL A 379 -5.89 30.33 -2.33
CA VAL A 379 -5.80 30.59 -0.89
C VAL A 379 -5.94 32.08 -0.59
N ALA A 380 -5.38 32.95 -1.43
CA ALA A 380 -5.49 34.40 -1.26
C ALA A 380 -6.95 34.89 -1.38
N GLN A 381 -7.71 34.38 -2.36
CA GLN A 381 -9.13 34.71 -2.50
C GLN A 381 -9.95 34.21 -1.31
N TYR A 382 -9.62 33.03 -0.78
CA TYR A 382 -10.30 32.48 0.39
C TYR A 382 -10.01 33.29 1.66
N PHE A 383 -8.77 33.69 1.90
CA PHE A 383 -8.42 34.53 3.05
C PHE A 383 -9.09 35.91 2.96
N HIS A 384 -9.15 36.49 1.77
CA HIS A 384 -9.90 37.72 1.54
C HIS A 384 -11.40 37.54 1.80
N HIS A 385 -11.98 36.40 1.41
CA HIS A 385 -13.37 36.07 1.72
C HIS A 385 -13.60 35.96 3.24
N LEU A 386 -12.72 35.25 3.95
CA LEU A 386 -12.81 35.05 5.40
C LEU A 386 -12.67 36.38 6.17
N ALA A 387 -11.74 37.25 5.75
CA ALA A 387 -11.57 38.59 6.34
C ALA A 387 -12.78 39.51 6.15
N ASN A 388 -13.64 39.24 5.17
CA ASN A 388 -14.87 40.00 4.90
C ASN A 388 -16.12 39.39 5.58
N GLN A 389 -15.98 38.30 6.34
CA GLN A 389 -17.07 37.75 7.14
C GLN A 389 -17.23 38.55 8.43
N SER A 390 -18.47 38.70 8.89
CA SER A 390 -18.80 39.45 10.11
C SER A 390 -18.33 38.76 11.38
N SER A 391 -18.33 37.43 11.41
CA SER A 391 -17.76 36.62 12.50
C SER A 391 -17.38 35.23 11.99
N PHE A 392 -16.25 34.69 12.47
CA PHE A 392 -15.81 33.32 12.21
C PHE A 392 -14.93 32.81 13.36
N SER A 393 -14.84 31.49 13.50
CA SER A 393 -13.91 30.83 14.42
C SER A 393 -13.09 29.79 13.65
N ILE A 394 -11.79 29.73 13.92
CA ILE A 394 -10.84 28.76 13.39
C ILE A 394 -10.45 27.82 14.53
N TYR A 395 -10.64 26.54 14.31
CA TYR A 395 -10.23 25.45 15.19
C TYR A 395 -9.13 24.64 14.51
N GLY A 396 -8.27 24.06 15.31
CA GLY A 396 -7.27 23.14 14.79
C GLY A 396 -6.35 22.66 15.89
N ASP A 397 -5.34 21.91 15.50
CA ASP A 397 -4.28 21.49 16.41
C ASP A 397 -3.00 22.31 16.22
N GLU A 398 -2.19 22.45 17.26
CA GLU A 398 -0.93 23.23 17.23
C GLU A 398 0.02 22.86 16.07
N SER A 399 -0.08 21.62 15.56
CA SER A 399 0.72 21.14 14.42
C SER A 399 0.05 21.31 13.05
N PHE A 400 -1.11 21.96 12.98
CA PHE A 400 -1.90 22.20 11.77
C PHE A 400 -2.07 20.91 10.93
N GLN A 401 -2.35 19.80 11.60
CA GLN A 401 -2.70 18.53 10.97
C GLN A 401 -4.19 18.49 10.62
N VAL A 402 -5.03 19.18 11.38
CA VAL A 402 -6.46 19.39 11.12
C VAL A 402 -6.80 20.84 11.39
N VAL A 403 -7.54 21.45 10.47
CA VAL A 403 -8.12 22.79 10.64
C VAL A 403 -9.58 22.78 10.24
N ALA A 404 -10.41 23.40 11.08
CA ALA A 404 -11.81 23.65 10.81
C ALA A 404 -12.11 25.15 10.88
N VAL A 405 -12.88 25.65 9.93
CA VAL A 405 -13.32 27.06 9.88
C VAL A 405 -14.84 27.09 9.94
N VAL A 406 -15.37 27.74 10.97
CA VAL A 406 -16.81 27.93 11.17
C VAL A 406 -17.16 29.39 10.93
N LEU A 407 -18.09 29.63 10.01
CA LEU A 407 -18.65 30.95 9.75
C LEU A 407 -19.86 31.17 10.67
N GLU A 408 -19.85 32.30 11.37
CA GLU A 408 -20.87 32.70 12.32
C GLU A 408 -21.73 33.84 11.74
N GLY A 409 -23.02 33.88 12.08
CA GLY A 409 -23.91 34.92 11.56
C GLY A 409 -24.23 34.78 10.08
N THR A 410 -24.22 33.56 9.55
CA THR A 410 -24.55 33.30 8.14
C THR A 410 -26.02 33.62 7.83
N PRO A 411 -26.37 33.94 6.57
CA PRO A 411 -27.76 34.13 6.15
C PRO A 411 -28.67 32.92 6.41
N ALA A 412 -28.09 31.73 6.65
CA ALA A 412 -28.83 30.51 6.98
C ALA A 412 -29.39 30.51 8.42
N GLY A 413 -29.01 31.49 9.26
CA GLY A 413 -29.47 31.61 10.64
C GLY A 413 -28.81 30.62 11.61
N VAL A 414 -27.81 29.89 11.15
CA VAL A 414 -27.03 28.90 11.91
C VAL A 414 -25.54 28.99 11.57
N PRO A 415 -24.64 28.57 12.47
CA PRO A 415 -23.23 28.43 12.16
C PRO A 415 -23.01 27.42 11.03
N VAL A 416 -22.08 27.72 10.12
CA VAL A 416 -21.77 26.86 8.97
C VAL A 416 -20.30 26.48 9.04
N LEU A 417 -20.01 25.18 9.02
CA LEU A 417 -18.64 24.69 8.84
C LEU A 417 -18.28 24.78 7.36
N ASP A 418 -17.41 25.74 7.05
CA ASP A 418 -17.04 26.12 5.69
C ASP A 418 -15.81 25.34 5.18
N LYS A 419 -14.89 25.02 6.09
CA LYS A 419 -13.73 24.16 5.83
C LYS A 419 -13.55 23.18 6.97
N PHE A 420 -13.29 21.92 6.65
CA PHE A 420 -12.80 20.91 7.58
C PHE A 420 -11.74 20.09 6.85
N ILE A 421 -10.48 20.47 7.04
CA ILE A 421 -9.35 19.96 6.28
C ILE A 421 -8.48 19.16 7.21
N ALA A 422 -8.17 17.94 6.83
CA ALA A 422 -7.28 17.06 7.56
C ALA A 422 -6.18 16.54 6.65
N THR A 423 -4.94 16.60 7.14
CA THR A 423 -3.82 15.86 6.56
C THR A 423 -4.05 14.36 6.76
N LYS A 424 -3.43 13.52 5.92
CA LYS A 424 -3.50 12.06 6.09
C LYS A 424 -3.06 11.61 7.49
N THR A 425 -2.01 12.24 8.03
CA THR A 425 -1.53 11.97 9.40
C THR A 425 -2.55 12.40 10.45
N GLY A 426 -3.16 13.59 10.30
CA GLY A 426 -4.21 14.08 11.21
C GLY A 426 -5.45 13.18 11.24
N SER A 427 -5.93 12.73 10.07
CA SER A 427 -7.03 11.77 9.96
C SER A 427 -6.68 10.44 10.61
N LEU A 428 -5.50 9.87 10.32
CA LEU A 428 -5.06 8.59 10.88
C LEU A 428 -4.84 8.64 12.40
N ASN A 429 -4.43 9.78 12.94
CA ASN A 429 -4.19 9.93 14.38
C ASN A 429 -5.44 10.39 15.17
N ASN A 430 -6.64 10.31 14.61
CA ASN A 430 -7.90 10.79 15.23
C ASN A 430 -7.86 12.26 15.68
N VAL A 431 -7.03 13.10 15.07
CA VAL A 431 -7.03 14.55 15.37
C VAL A 431 -8.36 15.17 14.88
N THR A 432 -8.94 14.60 13.82
CA THR A 432 -10.26 14.97 13.30
C THR A 432 -11.36 14.84 14.36
N ASP A 433 -11.34 13.78 15.16
CA ASP A 433 -12.35 13.55 16.21
C ASP A 433 -12.16 14.50 17.39
N ASN A 434 -10.91 14.79 17.75
CA ASN A 434 -10.60 15.75 18.80
C ASN A 434 -11.09 17.16 18.42
N VAL A 435 -10.77 17.63 17.21
CA VAL A 435 -11.25 18.94 16.70
C VAL A 435 -12.77 18.95 16.59
N TRP A 436 -13.38 17.84 16.17
CA TRP A 436 -14.84 17.72 16.09
C TRP A 436 -15.53 17.78 17.45
N ASN A 437 -14.99 17.12 18.48
CA ASN A 437 -15.53 17.18 19.84
C ASN A 437 -15.46 18.59 20.42
N LEU A 438 -14.40 19.34 20.09
CA LEU A 438 -14.30 20.75 20.45
C LEU A 438 -15.37 21.60 19.73
N LEU A 439 -15.60 21.33 18.44
CA LEU A 439 -16.65 21.98 17.66
C LEU A 439 -18.05 21.70 18.19
N THR A 440 -18.39 20.45 18.51
CA THR A 440 -19.73 20.08 19.02
C THR A 440 -20.01 20.65 20.42
N ARG A 441 -18.96 20.83 21.22
CA ARG A 441 -19.07 21.51 22.52
C ARG A 441 -19.38 23.00 22.37
N ASP A 442 -18.70 23.67 21.44
CA ASP A 442 -18.83 25.11 21.23
C ASP A 442 -20.06 25.47 20.37
N TYR A 443 -20.46 24.60 19.44
CA TYR A 443 -21.62 24.75 18.57
C TYR A 443 -22.56 23.56 18.75
N PRO A 444 -23.61 23.67 19.59
CA PRO A 444 -24.61 22.61 19.73
C PRO A 444 -25.46 22.43 18.46
N ARG A 445 -25.37 23.36 17.50
CA ARG A 445 -26.05 23.31 16.20
C ARG A 445 -25.10 23.73 15.10
N LEU A 446 -24.98 22.92 14.05
CA LEU A 446 -24.04 23.15 12.95
C LEU A 446 -24.57 22.54 11.65
N ALA A 447 -24.31 23.21 10.53
CA ALA A 447 -24.59 22.69 9.19
C ALA A 447 -23.34 22.80 8.31
N TRP A 448 -23.17 21.87 7.36
CA TRP A 448 -22.01 21.86 6.47
C TRP A 448 -22.30 21.13 5.15
N VAL A 449 -21.43 21.34 4.16
CA VAL A 449 -21.60 20.75 2.83
C VAL A 449 -20.33 20.01 2.43
N VAL A 450 -20.50 18.78 1.95
CA VAL A 450 -19.42 17.88 1.57
C VAL A 450 -19.68 17.38 0.15
N PRO A 451 -18.69 17.40 -0.76
CA PRO A 451 -18.83 16.78 -2.08
C PRO A 451 -18.94 15.26 -1.95
N HIS A 452 -19.69 14.62 -2.84
CA HIS A 452 -19.87 13.15 -2.82
C HIS A 452 -18.56 12.39 -3.11
N SER A 453 -17.56 13.06 -3.68
CA SER A 453 -16.21 12.54 -3.90
C SER A 453 -15.30 12.63 -2.67
N ASP A 454 -15.78 13.14 -1.54
CA ASP A 454 -14.97 13.26 -0.33
C ASP A 454 -14.64 11.86 0.25
N PRO A 455 -13.35 11.53 0.48
CA PRO A 455 -12.95 10.23 1.00
C PRO A 455 -13.44 9.94 2.43
N ASN A 456 -13.83 10.98 3.18
CA ASN A 456 -14.34 10.89 4.55
C ASN A 456 -15.87 11.02 4.63
N LEU A 457 -16.60 10.84 3.53
CA LEU A 457 -18.05 11.02 3.51
C LEU A 457 -18.77 10.18 4.59
N THR A 458 -18.36 8.93 4.80
CA THR A 458 -18.89 8.05 5.87
C THR A 458 -18.68 8.65 7.27
N TRP A 459 -17.53 9.27 7.53
CA TRP A 459 -17.23 9.91 8.82
C TRP A 459 -18.18 11.08 9.12
N HIS A 460 -18.59 11.83 8.08
CA HIS A 460 -19.59 12.89 8.21
C HIS A 460 -21.01 12.33 8.47
N PHE A 461 -21.39 11.22 7.83
CA PHE A 461 -22.67 10.56 8.07
C PHE A 461 -22.83 10.12 9.53
N GLU A 462 -21.76 9.58 10.15
CA GLU A 462 -21.78 9.13 11.54
C GLU A 462 -21.97 10.27 12.56
N ARG A 463 -21.70 11.52 12.16
CA ARG A 463 -21.66 12.71 13.05
C ARG A 463 -22.80 13.69 12.79
N ALA A 464 -23.70 13.38 11.86
CA ALA A 464 -24.83 14.20 11.51
C ALA A 464 -26.13 13.56 12.00
N ASP A 465 -27.08 14.39 12.44
CA ASP A 465 -28.45 13.93 12.74
C ASP A 465 -29.25 13.75 11.45
N GLY A 466 -28.88 14.45 10.39
CA GLY A 466 -29.55 14.37 9.09
C GLY A 466 -28.67 14.81 7.92
N SER A 467 -29.07 14.37 6.72
CA SER A 467 -28.40 14.74 5.47
C SER A 467 -29.36 14.83 4.28
N VAL A 468 -29.02 15.65 3.29
CA VAL A 468 -29.70 15.73 1.99
C VAL A 468 -28.66 15.80 0.88
N THR A 469 -28.77 14.90 -0.11
CA THR A 469 -27.84 14.83 -1.24
C THR A 469 -28.49 15.33 -2.53
N ARG A 470 -27.80 16.20 -3.28
CA ARG A 470 -28.21 16.67 -4.61
C ARG A 470 -27.03 17.21 -5.40
N ASN A 471 -26.98 16.96 -6.71
CA ASN A 471 -25.91 17.44 -7.61
C ASN A 471 -24.49 17.10 -7.13
N GLN A 472 -24.24 15.86 -6.70
CA GLN A 472 -22.94 15.39 -6.17
C GLN A 472 -22.43 16.17 -4.95
N GLN A 473 -23.30 16.84 -4.21
CA GLN A 473 -23.01 17.44 -2.91
C GLN A 473 -24.02 16.96 -1.87
N THR A 474 -23.55 16.74 -0.64
CA THR A 474 -24.35 16.34 0.51
C THR A 474 -24.30 17.44 1.55
N VAL A 475 -25.47 17.96 1.93
CA VAL A 475 -25.62 18.88 3.05
C VAL A 475 -25.89 18.04 4.30
N PHE A 476 -25.14 18.30 5.36
CA PHE A 476 -25.25 17.64 6.66
C PHE A 476 -25.59 18.66 7.75
N TRP A 477 -26.22 18.19 8.82
CA TRP A 477 -26.52 19.00 10.00
C TRP A 477 -26.67 18.17 11.27
N TYR A 478 -26.53 18.81 12.43
CA TYR A 478 -26.95 18.29 13.73
C TYR A 478 -27.51 19.39 14.63
N GLY A 479 -28.28 19.00 15.66
CA GLY A 479 -28.82 19.88 16.69
C GLY A 479 -30.07 20.66 16.29
N PHE A 480 -30.83 20.19 15.29
CA PHE A 480 -32.08 20.84 14.86
C PHE A 480 -33.30 20.11 15.42
N ASP A 481 -34.15 20.83 16.13
CA ASP A 481 -35.38 20.28 16.72
C ASP A 481 -36.62 20.42 15.80
N ASP A 482 -36.54 21.25 14.75
CA ASP A 482 -37.64 21.55 13.83
C ASP A 482 -37.27 21.38 12.34
N MET A 483 -38.18 20.74 11.61
CA MET A 483 -38.05 20.44 10.17
C MET A 483 -38.15 21.69 9.28
N GLU A 484 -38.88 22.73 9.69
CA GLU A 484 -38.96 23.98 8.91
C GLU A 484 -37.64 24.78 8.98
N GLU A 485 -36.95 24.73 10.12
CA GLU A 485 -35.60 25.31 10.25
C GLU A 485 -34.58 24.60 9.37
N VAL A 486 -34.62 23.26 9.32
CA VAL A 486 -33.77 22.46 8.42
C VAL A 486 -34.02 22.83 6.97
N LYS A 487 -35.29 22.93 6.53
CA LYS A 487 -35.63 23.34 5.16
C LYS A 487 -35.09 24.72 4.82
N ARG A 488 -35.22 25.69 5.73
CA ARG A 488 -34.69 27.06 5.55
C ARG A 488 -33.16 27.05 5.43
N CYS A 489 -32.49 26.37 6.35
CA CYS A 489 -31.03 26.22 6.36
C CYS A 489 -30.51 25.59 5.05
N VAL A 490 -31.07 24.42 4.68
CA VAL A 490 -30.71 23.71 3.45
C VAL A 490 -30.98 24.59 2.23
N THR A 491 -32.11 25.29 2.15
CA THR A 491 -32.44 26.16 1.01
C THR A 491 -31.48 27.36 0.88
N GLN A 492 -31.04 27.92 2.01
CA GLN A 492 -30.16 29.08 2.02
C GLN A 492 -28.69 28.72 1.74
N LEU A 493 -28.20 27.62 2.31
CA LEU A 493 -26.89 27.05 1.96
C LEU A 493 -26.81 26.74 0.46
N ARG A 494 -27.89 26.20 -0.09
CA ARG A 494 -28.06 25.95 -1.53
C ARG A 494 -27.98 27.21 -2.38
N ARG A 495 -28.62 28.31 -1.96
CA ARG A 495 -28.58 29.60 -2.71
C ARG A 495 -27.19 30.25 -2.71
N THR A 496 -26.43 30.09 -1.63
CA THR A 496 -25.13 30.75 -1.45
C THR A 496 -24.03 30.02 -2.24
N LEU A 497 -24.11 28.69 -2.34
CA LEU A 497 -23.08 27.84 -2.97
C LEU A 497 -23.20 27.73 -4.51
N TRP A 498 -24.38 27.92 -5.10
CA TRP A 498 -24.57 27.79 -6.56
C TRP A 498 -24.30 29.06 -7.38
N ASN A 499 -24.25 30.24 -6.75
CA ASN A 499 -24.04 31.51 -7.46
C ASN A 499 -22.57 31.95 -7.55
N HIS A 500 -21.63 31.33 -6.83
CA HIS A 500 -20.22 31.74 -6.80
C HIS A 500 -19.30 31.03 -7.83
N VAL A 501 -19.82 30.11 -8.64
CA VAL A 501 -19.05 29.43 -9.71
C VAL A 501 -19.16 30.15 -11.06
N ALA A 502 -20.00 31.20 -11.16
CA ALA A 502 -20.36 31.81 -12.45
C ALA A 502 -19.51 33.02 -12.89
N HIS A 503 -18.44 33.41 -12.19
CA HIS A 503 -17.63 34.57 -12.60
C HIS A 503 -16.18 34.26 -13.00
N ARG A 504 -16.02 34.25 -14.32
CA ARG A 504 -14.85 34.65 -15.13
C ARG A 504 -13.60 33.76 -15.06
N ALA A 505 -13.60 32.75 -15.92
CA ALA A 505 -12.41 32.40 -16.69
C ALA A 505 -12.72 32.63 -18.18
N PHE A 506 -11.97 33.55 -18.80
CA PHE A 506 -11.99 33.71 -20.25
C PHE A 506 -11.42 32.45 -20.88
N SER A 507 -12.24 31.71 -21.62
CA SER A 507 -11.79 30.83 -22.70
C SER A 507 -12.68 31.14 -23.90
N THR A 508 -12.03 31.53 -24.99
CA THR A 508 -12.67 31.84 -26.27
C THR A 508 -13.21 30.58 -26.92
N THR A 509 -14.52 30.59 -27.25
CA THR A 509 -15.29 29.64 -28.09
C THR A 509 -15.37 28.18 -27.57
N SER A 510 -16.51 27.51 -27.42
CA SER A 510 -17.82 27.62 -28.08
C SER A 510 -18.99 27.23 -27.13
N ALA A 511 -20.22 27.45 -27.59
CA ALA A 511 -21.52 27.11 -27.01
C ALA A 511 -21.56 25.89 -26.05
N ALA A 512 -22.42 25.95 -25.03
CA ALA A 512 -22.73 24.88 -24.10
C ALA A 512 -22.76 23.50 -24.79
N ALA A 513 -21.65 22.78 -24.71
CA ALA A 513 -21.45 21.58 -25.50
C ALA A 513 -22.24 20.44 -24.85
N ARG A 514 -23.08 19.76 -25.64
CA ARG A 514 -23.62 18.47 -25.23
C ARG A 514 -22.45 17.52 -24.95
N ASN A 515 -22.60 16.61 -23.99
CA ASN A 515 -21.65 15.50 -23.84
C ASN A 515 -21.55 14.73 -25.15
N ALA A 516 -20.33 14.39 -25.56
CA ALA A 516 -20.11 13.59 -26.75
C ALA A 516 -20.65 12.16 -26.53
N ARG A 517 -21.36 11.65 -27.52
CA ARG A 517 -22.10 10.39 -27.46
C ARG A 517 -21.25 9.26 -28.02
N VAL A 518 -21.06 8.20 -27.25
CA VAL A 518 -20.23 7.04 -27.59
C VAL A 518 -21.10 5.82 -27.88
N GLY A 519 -20.85 5.13 -28.98
CA GLY A 519 -21.43 3.82 -29.29
C GLY A 519 -20.40 2.72 -29.08
N LEU A 520 -20.75 1.70 -28.29
CA LEU A 520 -19.87 0.56 -28.01
C LEU A 520 -20.39 -0.71 -28.68
N ILE A 521 -19.61 -1.31 -29.57
CA ILE A 521 -19.93 -2.59 -30.20
C ILE A 521 -19.06 -3.69 -29.57
N GLY A 522 -19.68 -4.74 -29.00
CA GLY A 522 -18.93 -5.85 -28.37
C GLY A 522 -18.70 -5.70 -26.87
N ALA A 523 -19.65 -5.14 -26.14
CA ALA A 523 -19.50 -4.75 -24.73
C ALA A 523 -19.37 -5.90 -23.71
N ARG A 524 -19.56 -7.17 -24.10
CA ARG A 524 -19.57 -8.31 -23.15
C ARG A 524 -18.19 -8.64 -22.57
N GLY A 525 -17.12 -8.36 -23.33
CA GLY A 525 -15.75 -8.70 -22.91
C GLY A 525 -15.29 -7.89 -21.69
N TYR A 526 -14.28 -8.38 -20.98
CA TYR A 526 -13.71 -7.69 -19.82
C TYR A 526 -13.26 -6.26 -20.14
N THR A 527 -12.62 -6.04 -21.30
CA THR A 527 -12.25 -4.70 -21.78
C THR A 527 -13.46 -3.79 -21.99
N GLY A 528 -14.57 -4.32 -22.52
CA GLY A 528 -15.80 -3.54 -22.72
C GLY A 528 -16.39 -3.08 -21.39
N GLN A 529 -16.34 -3.94 -20.36
CA GLN A 529 -16.78 -3.60 -19.01
C GLN A 529 -15.89 -2.52 -18.37
N GLU A 530 -14.56 -2.65 -18.47
CA GLU A 530 -13.65 -1.61 -17.97
C GLU A 530 -13.81 -0.27 -18.72
N PHE A 531 -14.08 -0.32 -20.02
CA PHE A 531 -14.38 0.89 -20.80
C PHE A 531 -15.65 1.59 -20.29
N ILE A 532 -16.72 0.83 -19.99
CA ILE A 532 -17.95 1.37 -19.38
C ILE A 532 -17.68 1.95 -17.99
N ASN A 533 -16.85 1.30 -17.18
CA ASN A 533 -16.46 1.79 -15.85
C ASN A 533 -15.76 3.16 -15.92
N LEU A 534 -14.86 3.34 -16.89
CA LEU A 534 -14.21 4.63 -17.14
C LEU A 534 -15.20 5.67 -17.64
N LEU A 535 -16.10 5.30 -18.57
CA LEU A 535 -17.14 6.20 -19.06
C LEU A 535 -18.07 6.71 -17.95
N ASN A 536 -18.40 5.88 -16.95
CA ASN A 536 -19.21 6.30 -15.80
C ASN A 536 -18.60 7.48 -15.03
N GLN A 537 -17.27 7.59 -15.03
CA GLN A 537 -16.52 8.66 -14.34
C GLN A 537 -16.23 9.87 -15.27
N HIS A 538 -16.53 9.77 -16.56
CA HIS A 538 -16.13 10.77 -17.55
C HIS A 538 -17.01 12.02 -17.52
N PRO A 539 -16.48 13.25 -17.42
CA PRO A 539 -17.31 14.45 -17.31
C PRO A 539 -18.07 14.82 -18.60
N SER A 540 -17.55 14.41 -19.76
CA SER A 540 -18.00 14.90 -21.07
C SER A 540 -18.34 13.83 -22.12
N LEU A 541 -18.38 12.55 -21.73
CA LEU A 541 -18.68 11.43 -22.63
C LEU A 541 -19.80 10.59 -22.06
N ASP A 542 -20.84 10.32 -22.85
CA ASP A 542 -21.97 9.48 -22.46
C ASP A 542 -22.13 8.31 -23.42
N LEU A 543 -22.43 7.14 -22.88
CA LEU A 543 -22.78 5.97 -23.69
C LEU A 543 -24.17 6.18 -24.30
N ALA A 544 -24.27 6.09 -25.62
CA ALA A 544 -25.52 6.21 -26.37
C ALA A 544 -26.07 4.85 -26.78
N TYR A 545 -25.19 3.94 -27.20
CA TYR A 545 -25.56 2.60 -27.63
C TYR A 545 -24.56 1.57 -27.14
N VAL A 546 -25.06 0.38 -26.85
CA VAL A 546 -24.27 -0.76 -26.43
C VAL A 546 -24.75 -2.01 -27.18
N SER A 547 -23.89 -2.56 -28.04
CA SER A 547 -24.25 -3.71 -28.90
C SER A 547 -23.82 -5.05 -28.31
N SER A 548 -24.75 -5.99 -28.22
CA SER A 548 -24.51 -7.40 -27.89
C SER A 548 -25.61 -8.30 -28.48
N ARG A 549 -25.21 -9.28 -29.31
CA ARG A 549 -26.11 -10.30 -29.86
C ARG A 549 -26.77 -11.16 -28.77
N GLU A 550 -26.00 -11.55 -27.77
CA GLU A 550 -26.44 -12.48 -26.72
C GLU A 550 -27.28 -11.82 -25.62
N LEU A 551 -27.05 -10.52 -25.36
CA LEU A 551 -27.73 -9.77 -24.30
C LEU A 551 -28.83 -8.85 -24.84
N ASN A 552 -29.14 -8.92 -26.14
CA ASN A 552 -30.12 -8.06 -26.79
C ASN A 552 -31.43 -7.95 -25.97
N GLY A 553 -31.87 -6.72 -25.71
CA GLY A 553 -33.05 -6.38 -24.93
C GLY A 553 -32.86 -6.34 -23.42
N LYS A 554 -31.73 -6.80 -22.87
CA LYS A 554 -31.45 -6.76 -21.41
C LYS A 554 -30.92 -5.39 -20.97
N PRO A 555 -31.18 -4.95 -19.74
CA PRO A 555 -30.61 -3.73 -19.19
C PRO A 555 -29.09 -3.83 -18.99
N LEU A 556 -28.38 -2.73 -19.23
CA LEU A 556 -26.98 -2.56 -18.89
C LEU A 556 -26.86 -1.98 -17.48
N GLU A 557 -26.82 -2.86 -16.48
CA GLU A 557 -26.78 -2.46 -15.06
C GLU A 557 -25.48 -1.75 -14.65
N SER A 558 -24.38 -2.00 -15.37
CA SER A 558 -23.07 -1.42 -15.05
C SER A 558 -22.92 0.05 -15.47
N TYR A 559 -23.87 0.62 -16.23
CA TYR A 559 -23.81 2.02 -16.65
C TYR A 559 -24.66 2.89 -15.70
N THR A 560 -24.03 3.89 -15.07
CA THR A 560 -24.64 4.62 -13.94
C THR A 560 -25.17 6.00 -14.31
N LYS A 561 -24.86 6.51 -15.50
CA LYS A 561 -25.28 7.85 -15.96
C LYS A 561 -26.67 7.87 -16.61
N GLY A 562 -27.27 6.71 -16.81
CA GLY A 562 -28.60 6.58 -17.40
C GLY A 562 -28.99 5.13 -17.60
N SER A 563 -30.20 4.90 -18.06
CA SER A 563 -30.71 3.56 -18.35
C SER A 563 -30.52 3.23 -19.83
N LEU A 564 -29.79 2.16 -20.13
CA LEU A 564 -29.59 1.64 -21.48
C LEU A 564 -29.86 0.15 -21.53
N ASN A 565 -30.37 -0.32 -22.65
CA ASN A 565 -30.49 -1.74 -22.93
C ASN A 565 -29.49 -2.13 -24.02
N TYR A 566 -29.01 -3.37 -23.96
CA TYR A 566 -28.25 -3.95 -25.06
C TYR A 566 -29.12 -4.04 -26.31
N VAL A 567 -28.54 -3.68 -27.44
CA VAL A 567 -29.16 -3.81 -28.77
C VAL A 567 -28.31 -4.73 -29.64
N ASN A 568 -28.88 -5.29 -30.70
CA ASN A 568 -28.13 -6.07 -31.68
C ASN A 568 -27.93 -5.28 -32.97
N ILE A 569 -27.01 -4.31 -32.94
CA ILE A 569 -26.71 -3.44 -34.09
C ILE A 569 -26.02 -4.24 -35.20
N GLN A 570 -26.62 -4.27 -36.39
CA GLN A 570 -26.01 -4.75 -37.62
C GLN A 570 -25.19 -3.65 -38.32
N PRO A 571 -24.19 -4.01 -39.14
CA PRO A 571 -23.38 -3.02 -39.87
C PRO A 571 -24.19 -2.01 -40.68
N GLU A 572 -25.28 -2.45 -41.32
CA GLU A 572 -26.10 -1.61 -42.18
C GLU A 572 -26.83 -0.51 -41.39
N GLU A 573 -27.21 -0.79 -40.13
CA GLU A 573 -27.95 0.10 -39.24
C GLU A 573 -27.08 1.24 -38.70
N LEU A 574 -25.74 1.09 -38.71
CA LEU A 574 -24.83 2.11 -38.20
C LEU A 574 -24.93 3.44 -38.96
N LYS A 575 -25.30 3.40 -40.24
CA LYS A 575 -25.42 4.60 -41.08
C LYS A 575 -26.54 5.52 -40.59
N ASP A 576 -27.65 4.93 -40.15
CA ASP A 576 -28.82 5.66 -39.66
C ASP A 576 -28.56 6.26 -38.28
N MET A 577 -27.69 5.62 -37.49
CA MET A 577 -27.33 6.02 -36.12
C MET A 577 -26.15 6.99 -36.06
N ALA A 578 -25.42 7.19 -37.17
CA ALA A 578 -24.16 7.93 -37.17
C ALA A 578 -24.31 9.42 -36.80
N ASN A 579 -25.47 10.04 -37.05
CA ASN A 579 -25.71 11.43 -36.64
C ASN A 579 -25.93 11.58 -35.13
N GLU A 580 -26.19 10.48 -34.41
CA GLU A 580 -26.46 10.49 -32.98
C GLU A 580 -25.23 10.18 -32.12
N VAL A 581 -24.15 9.66 -32.74
CA VAL A 581 -22.97 9.12 -32.07
C VAL A 581 -21.73 9.83 -32.60
N ASP A 582 -20.97 10.46 -31.71
CA ASP A 582 -19.74 11.18 -32.05
C ASP A 582 -18.53 10.23 -32.16
N CYS A 583 -18.55 9.10 -31.43
CA CYS A 583 -17.50 8.09 -31.45
C CYS A 583 -18.03 6.66 -31.38
N TRP A 584 -17.55 5.79 -32.27
CA TRP A 584 -17.79 4.35 -32.22
C TRP A 584 -16.56 3.58 -31.77
N VAL A 585 -16.72 2.75 -30.74
CA VAL A 585 -15.69 1.86 -30.21
C VAL A 585 -16.02 0.42 -30.60
N MET A 586 -15.10 -0.20 -31.34
CA MET A 586 -15.20 -1.58 -31.79
C MET A 586 -14.42 -2.49 -30.82
N ALA A 587 -15.13 -3.08 -29.86
CA ALA A 587 -14.62 -4.09 -28.94
C ALA A 587 -14.89 -5.51 -29.45
N LEU A 588 -14.55 -5.75 -30.72
CA LEU A 588 -14.85 -6.99 -31.44
C LEU A 588 -13.60 -7.90 -31.55
N PRO A 589 -13.79 -9.21 -31.78
CA PRO A 589 -12.69 -10.11 -32.12
C PRO A 589 -11.99 -9.69 -33.43
N ASN A 590 -10.72 -10.08 -33.58
CA ASN A 590 -9.97 -9.88 -34.82
C ASN A 590 -10.70 -10.49 -36.03
N GLY A 591 -10.69 -9.77 -37.15
CA GLY A 591 -11.31 -10.11 -38.42
C GLY A 591 -12.78 -9.75 -38.53
N VAL A 592 -13.36 -9.09 -37.53
CA VAL A 592 -14.81 -8.82 -37.45
C VAL A 592 -15.14 -7.33 -37.61
N CYS A 593 -14.17 -6.42 -37.49
CA CYS A 593 -14.43 -4.98 -37.51
C CYS A 593 -14.75 -4.43 -38.92
N ALA A 594 -14.24 -5.07 -39.98
CA ALA A 594 -14.31 -4.56 -41.35
C ALA A 594 -15.73 -4.17 -41.84
N PRO A 595 -16.79 -4.96 -41.64
CA PRO A 595 -18.14 -4.57 -42.10
C PRO A 595 -18.68 -3.32 -41.40
N PHE A 596 -18.45 -3.18 -40.09
CA PHE A 596 -18.91 -2.03 -39.29
C PHE A 596 -18.16 -0.76 -39.67
N VAL A 597 -16.84 -0.86 -39.83
CA VAL A 597 -15.98 0.25 -40.28
C VAL A 597 -16.36 0.68 -41.69
N GLY A 598 -16.51 -0.27 -42.62
CA GLY A 598 -16.91 0.02 -44.00
C GLY A 598 -18.25 0.75 -44.08
N ALA A 599 -19.23 0.36 -43.25
CA ALA A 599 -20.52 1.04 -43.20
C ALA A 599 -20.37 2.53 -42.80
N LEU A 600 -19.59 2.84 -41.76
CA LEU A 600 -19.35 4.20 -41.30
C LEU A 600 -18.50 5.02 -42.29
N GLN A 601 -17.52 4.39 -42.94
CA GLN A 601 -16.67 5.06 -43.94
C GLN A 601 -17.40 5.43 -45.23
N THR A 602 -18.56 4.82 -45.52
CA THR A 602 -19.40 5.25 -46.66
C THR A 602 -20.11 6.58 -46.44
N LEU A 603 -20.10 7.11 -45.21
CA LEU A 603 -20.71 8.41 -44.90
C LEU A 603 -19.85 9.57 -45.45
N PRO A 604 -20.46 10.72 -45.79
CA PRO A 604 -19.71 11.93 -46.13
C PRO A 604 -18.74 12.32 -45.00
N ALA A 605 -17.55 12.83 -45.34
CA ALA A 605 -16.47 13.09 -44.38
C ALA A 605 -16.89 13.99 -43.21
N GLU A 606 -17.74 14.99 -43.47
CA GLU A 606 -18.30 15.91 -42.48
C GLU A 606 -19.27 15.24 -41.50
N LYS A 607 -19.76 14.03 -41.79
CA LYS A 607 -20.65 13.22 -40.95
C LYS A 607 -19.98 11.98 -40.37
N GLN A 608 -18.69 11.76 -40.64
CA GLN A 608 -18.00 10.58 -40.15
C GLN A 608 -17.67 10.74 -38.65
N PRO A 609 -18.18 9.83 -37.79
CA PRO A 609 -17.81 9.82 -36.39
C PRO A 609 -16.36 9.34 -36.22
N LEU A 610 -15.79 9.60 -35.03
CA LEU A 610 -14.52 8.98 -34.65
C LEU A 610 -14.71 7.46 -34.54
N ILE A 611 -13.83 6.68 -35.15
CA ILE A 611 -13.83 5.21 -35.03
C ILE A 611 -12.58 4.78 -34.28
N LEU A 612 -12.76 4.00 -33.22
CA LEU A 612 -11.67 3.36 -32.47
C LEU A 612 -11.82 1.84 -32.51
N ASP A 613 -10.81 1.16 -33.02
CA ASP A 613 -10.73 -0.31 -33.05
C ASP A 613 -9.82 -0.85 -31.95
N LEU A 614 -10.35 -1.72 -31.09
CA LEU A 614 -9.58 -2.42 -30.06
C LEU A 614 -8.92 -3.71 -30.58
N SER A 615 -9.37 -4.21 -31.74
CA SER A 615 -8.83 -5.41 -32.38
C SER A 615 -7.47 -5.14 -33.03
N ALA A 616 -6.92 -6.15 -33.70
CA ALA A 616 -5.67 -6.01 -34.44
C ALA A 616 -5.85 -5.66 -35.94
N ASP A 617 -7.09 -5.51 -36.42
CA ASP A 617 -7.41 -5.42 -37.85
C ASP A 617 -6.72 -4.24 -38.54
N TYR A 618 -6.61 -3.09 -37.87
CA TYR A 618 -6.02 -1.87 -38.43
C TYR A 618 -4.69 -1.44 -37.78
N ARG A 619 -4.05 -2.29 -36.96
CA ARG A 619 -2.78 -1.94 -36.29
C ARG A 619 -1.57 -1.88 -37.23
N PHE A 620 -1.74 -2.37 -38.45
CA PHE A 620 -0.72 -2.40 -39.52
C PHE A 620 -1.12 -1.55 -40.73
N ASP A 621 -2.24 -0.83 -40.63
CA ASP A 621 -2.78 -0.01 -41.70
C ASP A 621 -2.30 1.44 -41.54
N ASP A 622 -1.54 1.93 -42.52
CA ASP A 622 -0.95 3.27 -42.51
C ASP A 622 -1.99 4.40 -42.64
N THR A 623 -3.23 4.06 -43.03
CA THR A 623 -4.34 5.02 -43.08
C THR A 623 -5.00 5.24 -41.71
N TRP A 624 -4.68 4.40 -40.72
CA TRP A 624 -5.17 4.51 -39.35
C TRP A 624 -4.09 5.06 -38.42
N THR A 625 -4.50 5.89 -37.47
CA THR A 625 -3.57 6.40 -36.46
C THR A 625 -3.39 5.37 -35.36
N TYR A 626 -2.15 4.96 -35.10
CA TYR A 626 -1.85 4.05 -34.00
C TYR A 626 -1.95 4.77 -32.65
N GLY A 627 -2.90 4.35 -31.82
CA GLY A 627 -3.34 5.04 -30.61
C GLY A 627 -2.43 4.85 -29.40
N LEU A 628 -1.16 5.22 -29.51
CA LEU A 628 -0.18 5.22 -28.41
C LEU A 628 0.24 6.67 -28.07
N PRO A 629 -0.52 7.43 -27.25
CA PRO A 629 -0.32 8.86 -27.05
C PRO A 629 1.08 9.25 -26.62
N GLU A 630 1.75 8.45 -25.80
CA GLU A 630 3.14 8.68 -25.38
C GLU A 630 4.09 8.91 -26.58
N PHE A 631 3.76 8.37 -27.75
CA PHE A 631 4.54 8.54 -28.98
C PHE A 631 3.80 9.28 -30.10
N ASN A 632 2.46 9.19 -30.14
CA ASN A 632 1.64 9.61 -31.28
C ASN A 632 0.59 10.69 -30.93
N ARG A 633 0.70 11.35 -29.75
CA ARG A 633 -0.28 12.35 -29.25
C ARG A 633 -0.71 13.38 -30.29
N ALA A 634 0.22 13.89 -31.08
CA ALA A 634 -0.07 14.90 -32.10
C ALA A 634 -0.96 14.37 -33.23
N GLU A 635 -0.73 13.13 -33.67
CA GLU A 635 -1.52 12.51 -34.74
C GLU A 635 -2.92 12.12 -34.24
N VAL A 636 -2.99 11.58 -33.02
CA VAL A 636 -4.24 11.16 -32.38
C VAL A 636 -5.22 12.34 -32.24
N LYS A 637 -4.74 13.56 -31.98
CA LYS A 637 -5.61 14.76 -31.86
C LYS A 637 -6.37 15.15 -33.14
N HIS A 638 -5.89 14.72 -34.31
CA HIS A 638 -6.40 15.18 -35.60
C HIS A 638 -7.05 14.07 -36.43
N THR A 639 -7.12 12.85 -35.90
CA THR A 639 -7.63 11.69 -36.63
C THR A 639 -9.13 11.46 -36.43
N ARG A 640 -9.69 10.63 -37.30
CA ARG A 640 -11.05 10.07 -37.20
C ARG A 640 -11.04 8.54 -37.15
N ALA A 641 -9.87 7.91 -37.23
CA ALA A 641 -9.71 6.47 -37.27
C ALA A 641 -8.49 6.07 -36.44
N ILE A 642 -8.72 5.37 -35.32
CA ILE A 642 -7.70 4.99 -34.34
C ILE A 642 -7.64 3.47 -34.22
N SER A 643 -6.45 2.90 -34.38
CA SER A 643 -6.17 1.51 -34.03
C SER A 643 -5.51 1.47 -32.65
N ASN A 644 -6.19 0.87 -31.68
CA ASN A 644 -5.68 0.82 -30.32
C ASN A 644 -4.59 -0.26 -30.20
N PRO A 645 -3.47 0.03 -29.53
CA PRO A 645 -2.40 -0.94 -29.28
C PRO A 645 -2.89 -2.21 -28.58
N GLY A 646 -2.23 -3.33 -28.87
CA GLY A 646 -2.38 -4.56 -28.10
C GLY A 646 -1.67 -4.47 -26.75
N CYS A 647 -2.22 -5.11 -25.72
CA CYS A 647 -1.70 -5.00 -24.35
C CYS A 647 -0.20 -5.34 -24.22
N TYR A 648 0.26 -6.45 -24.79
CA TYR A 648 1.70 -6.78 -24.81
C TYR A 648 2.51 -5.77 -25.61
N ALA A 649 1.95 -5.24 -26.70
CA ALA A 649 2.62 -4.27 -27.55
C ALA A 649 2.78 -2.92 -26.85
N THR A 650 1.80 -2.46 -26.07
CA THR A 650 1.88 -1.22 -25.27
C THR A 650 3.10 -1.24 -24.36
N GLY A 651 3.18 -2.22 -23.46
CA GLY A 651 4.28 -2.30 -22.49
C GLY A 651 5.64 -2.56 -23.16
N SER A 652 5.68 -3.38 -24.22
CA SER A 652 6.94 -3.72 -24.90
C SER A 652 7.51 -2.52 -25.66
N GLN A 653 6.66 -1.74 -26.32
CA GLN A 653 7.11 -0.53 -27.01
C GLN A 653 7.64 0.50 -26.01
N MET A 654 6.95 0.71 -24.88
CA MET A 654 7.44 1.60 -23.81
C MET A 654 8.75 1.09 -23.16
N ALA A 655 8.93 -0.22 -23.08
CA ALA A 655 10.17 -0.80 -22.58
C ALA A 655 11.33 -0.69 -23.60
N ILE A 656 11.08 -0.74 -24.91
CA ILE A 656 12.16 -0.79 -25.93
C ILE A 656 12.51 0.61 -26.47
N ALA A 657 11.50 1.46 -26.69
CA ALA A 657 11.64 2.71 -27.44
C ALA A 657 12.77 3.65 -26.93
N PRO A 658 12.94 3.88 -25.61
CA PRO A 658 14.00 4.78 -25.13
C PRO A 658 15.41 4.31 -25.48
N LEU A 659 15.61 3.00 -25.67
CA LEU A 659 16.92 2.42 -25.95
C LEU A 659 17.20 2.20 -27.44
N LEU A 660 16.28 2.54 -28.35
CA LEU A 660 16.48 2.35 -29.80
C LEU A 660 17.83 2.86 -30.32
N PRO A 661 18.32 4.07 -29.94
CA PRO A 661 19.64 4.56 -30.39
C PRO A 661 20.83 3.72 -29.92
N TYR A 662 20.62 2.86 -28.92
CA TYR A 662 21.65 2.07 -28.26
C TYR A 662 21.58 0.58 -28.58
N LEU A 663 20.63 0.14 -29.41
CA LEU A 663 20.48 -1.27 -29.75
C LEU A 663 21.55 -1.73 -30.75
N ALA A 664 22.02 -2.97 -30.56
CA ALA A 664 22.88 -3.64 -31.54
C ALA A 664 22.09 -3.98 -32.81
N SER A 665 22.75 -3.93 -33.98
CA SER A 665 22.13 -4.24 -35.27
C SER A 665 22.11 -5.73 -35.62
N GLU A 666 22.94 -6.54 -34.96
CA GLU A 666 23.08 -7.97 -35.25
C GLU A 666 22.07 -8.83 -34.48
N GLN A 667 21.51 -8.33 -33.37
CA GLN A 667 20.62 -9.06 -32.48
C GLN A 667 19.48 -8.16 -32.00
N GLY A 668 18.25 -8.60 -32.23
CA GLY A 668 17.05 -7.85 -31.83
C GLY A 668 16.71 -7.99 -30.35
N PRO A 669 15.87 -7.09 -29.80
CA PRO A 669 15.31 -7.25 -28.47
C PRO A 669 14.50 -8.54 -28.35
N THR A 670 14.57 -9.18 -27.19
CA THR A 670 13.73 -10.34 -26.85
C THR A 670 12.81 -9.98 -25.69
N VAL A 671 11.51 -10.21 -25.86
CA VAL A 671 10.48 -9.94 -24.87
C VAL A 671 9.90 -11.26 -24.38
N PHE A 672 10.05 -11.53 -23.09
CA PHE A 672 9.31 -12.59 -22.41
C PHE A 672 8.12 -11.96 -21.68
N GLY A 673 6.90 -12.35 -22.04
CA GLY A 673 5.69 -11.75 -21.50
C GLY A 673 4.82 -12.75 -20.76
N VAL A 674 4.25 -12.34 -19.63
CA VAL A 674 3.29 -13.13 -18.85
C VAL A 674 2.06 -12.29 -18.55
N SER A 675 0.88 -12.72 -18.98
CA SER A 675 -0.39 -12.04 -18.70
C SER A 675 -1.25 -12.82 -17.72
N GLY A 676 -2.17 -12.09 -17.08
CA GLY A 676 -3.31 -12.70 -16.42
C GLY A 676 -4.28 -13.29 -17.43
N TYR A 677 -5.11 -14.22 -16.96
CA TYR A 677 -5.96 -15.02 -17.83
C TYR A 677 -7.14 -14.25 -18.45
N SER A 678 -7.47 -13.05 -17.93
CA SER A 678 -8.44 -12.14 -18.55
C SER A 678 -8.06 -11.71 -19.97
N GLY A 679 -6.77 -11.71 -20.30
CA GLY A 679 -6.26 -11.38 -21.63
C GLY A 679 -6.63 -12.40 -22.72
N ALA A 680 -7.04 -13.63 -22.35
CA ALA A 680 -7.55 -14.63 -23.28
C ALA A 680 -9.03 -14.45 -23.63
N GLY A 681 -9.70 -13.43 -23.06
CA GLY A 681 -11.11 -13.12 -23.29
C GLY A 681 -12.06 -14.01 -22.49
N THR A 682 -13.35 -13.99 -22.84
CA THR A 682 -14.41 -14.68 -22.10
C THR A 682 -14.83 -16.02 -22.72
N LYS A 683 -14.32 -16.36 -23.91
CA LYS A 683 -14.61 -17.65 -24.57
C LYS A 683 -13.75 -18.74 -23.92
N PRO A 684 -14.34 -19.83 -23.37
CA PRO A 684 -13.58 -20.85 -22.67
C PRO A 684 -12.43 -21.45 -23.50
N SER A 685 -11.27 -21.61 -22.85
CA SER A 685 -10.04 -22.15 -23.40
C SER A 685 -9.09 -22.52 -22.25
N PRO A 686 -8.05 -23.34 -22.48
CA PRO A 686 -7.04 -23.60 -21.45
C PRO A 686 -6.33 -22.32 -20.92
N LYS A 687 -6.35 -21.24 -21.70
CA LYS A 687 -5.70 -19.96 -21.34
C LYS A 687 -6.57 -19.08 -20.43
N ASN A 688 -7.84 -19.40 -20.23
CA ASN A 688 -8.74 -18.72 -19.28
C ASN A 688 -9.51 -19.70 -18.39
N ASP A 689 -8.93 -20.87 -18.18
CA ASP A 689 -9.40 -21.87 -17.24
C ASP A 689 -8.55 -21.78 -15.96
N PRO A 690 -9.09 -21.24 -14.85
CA PRO A 690 -8.34 -21.11 -13.60
C PRO A 690 -7.91 -22.46 -13.00
N GLU A 691 -8.60 -23.55 -13.31
CA GLU A 691 -8.22 -24.88 -12.83
C GLU A 691 -7.01 -25.41 -13.60
N PHE A 692 -7.02 -25.29 -14.93
CA PHE A 692 -5.88 -25.66 -15.77
C PHE A 692 -4.64 -24.79 -15.48
N LEU A 693 -4.84 -23.51 -15.17
CA LEU A 693 -3.75 -22.57 -14.88
C LEU A 693 -3.17 -22.72 -13.48
N ARG A 694 -3.86 -23.40 -12.55
CA ARG A 694 -3.38 -23.59 -11.18
C ARG A 694 -2.01 -24.28 -11.20
N ASP A 695 -1.06 -23.67 -10.50
CA ASP A 695 0.34 -24.12 -10.41
C ASP A 695 1.07 -24.22 -11.78
N ASN A 696 0.54 -23.57 -12.82
CA ASN A 696 1.07 -23.59 -14.18
C ASN A 696 1.48 -22.19 -14.69
N LEU A 697 2.39 -22.19 -15.66
CA LEU A 697 2.71 -21.05 -16.52
C LEU A 697 2.64 -21.52 -17.97
N VAL A 698 1.61 -21.09 -18.70
CA VAL A 698 1.26 -21.70 -19.99
C VAL A 698 1.76 -20.85 -21.15
N ALA A 699 2.74 -21.36 -21.88
CA ALA A 699 3.20 -20.81 -23.14
C ALA A 699 2.16 -20.98 -24.26
N TYR A 700 2.06 -20.01 -25.17
CA TYR A 700 1.23 -20.15 -26.37
C TYR A 700 1.79 -19.30 -27.52
N ALA A 701 1.50 -19.69 -28.77
CA ALA A 701 1.89 -18.94 -29.98
C ALA A 701 3.32 -18.37 -29.88
N LEU A 702 4.28 -19.27 -29.63
CA LEU A 702 5.68 -18.98 -29.27
C LEU A 702 6.47 -18.22 -30.36
N THR A 703 5.96 -18.20 -31.58
CA THR A 703 6.51 -17.49 -32.75
C THR A 703 5.36 -16.94 -33.57
N ASP A 704 5.63 -15.93 -34.41
CA ASP A 704 4.65 -15.32 -35.32
C ASP A 704 3.43 -14.72 -34.59
N HIS A 705 3.58 -14.45 -33.29
CA HIS A 705 2.53 -13.82 -32.49
C HIS A 705 2.25 -12.42 -33.03
N ILE A 706 0.98 -12.01 -33.08
CA ILE A 706 0.61 -10.71 -33.65
C ILE A 706 1.33 -9.52 -32.98
N HIS A 707 1.45 -9.53 -31.65
CA HIS A 707 2.24 -8.54 -30.91
C HIS A 707 3.72 -8.49 -31.32
N GLU A 708 4.36 -9.60 -31.69
CA GLU A 708 5.75 -9.60 -32.17
C GLU A 708 5.90 -8.73 -33.42
N ARG A 709 4.99 -8.92 -34.37
CA ARG A 709 4.91 -8.16 -35.61
C ARG A 709 4.51 -6.71 -35.34
N GLU A 710 3.53 -6.49 -34.46
CA GLU A 710 3.01 -5.17 -34.09
C GLU A 710 4.12 -4.30 -33.48
N ILE A 711 4.82 -4.79 -32.46
CA ILE A 711 5.93 -4.10 -31.80
C ILE A 711 7.01 -3.76 -32.83
N THR A 712 7.42 -4.73 -33.65
CA THR A 712 8.45 -4.53 -34.66
C THR A 712 8.03 -3.48 -35.70
N HIS A 713 6.79 -3.55 -36.18
CA HIS A 713 6.27 -2.64 -37.19
C HIS A 713 6.22 -1.20 -36.67
N GLN A 714 5.67 -1.01 -35.47
CA GLN A 714 5.48 0.33 -34.89
C GLN A 714 6.81 0.96 -34.45
N LEU A 715 7.73 0.20 -33.82
CA LEU A 715 9.04 0.74 -33.44
C LEU A 715 9.91 1.16 -34.65
N ARG A 716 9.72 0.54 -35.83
CA ARG A 716 10.42 0.96 -37.06
C ARG A 716 9.92 2.30 -37.61
N ARG A 717 8.70 2.69 -37.24
CA ARG A 717 8.02 3.92 -37.70
C ARG A 717 7.97 4.99 -36.62
N LEU A 718 8.53 4.69 -35.44
CA LEU A 718 8.52 5.57 -34.31
C LEU A 718 9.26 6.87 -34.64
N LYS A 719 8.57 8.00 -34.45
CA LYS A 719 9.19 9.31 -34.58
C LYS A 719 10.10 9.60 -33.40
N PRO A 720 11.18 10.37 -33.58
CA PRO A 720 11.99 10.82 -32.46
C PRO A 720 11.17 11.50 -31.37
N PHE A 721 11.28 11.01 -30.13
CA PHE A 721 10.59 11.57 -28.95
C PHE A 721 11.55 11.90 -27.80
N THR A 722 12.84 11.61 -27.96
CA THR A 722 13.90 11.96 -27.01
C THR A 722 15.04 12.69 -27.74
N ALA A 723 15.80 13.51 -27.01
CA ALA A 723 16.94 14.22 -27.59
C ALA A 723 18.05 13.28 -28.12
N ALA A 724 18.11 12.04 -27.63
CA ALA A 724 19.06 11.03 -28.10
C ALA A 724 18.64 10.39 -29.44
N MET A 725 17.38 10.56 -29.85
CA MET A 725 16.88 10.07 -31.13
C MET A 725 17.10 11.15 -32.19
N THR A 726 18.09 10.95 -33.05
CA THR A 726 18.28 11.75 -34.26
C THR A 726 17.69 11.04 -35.48
N ASP A 727 17.37 11.81 -36.53
CA ASP A 727 16.89 11.27 -37.81
C ASP A 727 17.90 10.26 -38.36
N GLY A 728 17.44 9.03 -38.59
CA GLY A 728 18.23 7.93 -39.17
C GLY A 728 18.96 7.00 -38.20
N THR A 729 19.16 7.36 -36.92
CA THR A 729 19.86 6.51 -35.93
C THR A 729 18.92 5.77 -34.97
N SER A 730 17.62 5.94 -35.13
CA SER A 730 16.59 5.56 -34.15
C SER A 730 15.62 4.49 -34.65
N VAL A 731 15.96 3.83 -35.77
CA VAL A 731 15.13 2.79 -36.38
C VAL A 731 15.53 1.44 -35.81
N LEU A 732 14.55 0.65 -35.37
CA LEU A 732 14.77 -0.72 -34.89
C LEU A 732 15.46 -1.57 -35.98
N PRO A 733 16.72 -2.02 -35.77
CA PRO A 733 17.52 -2.65 -36.82
C PRO A 733 17.08 -4.09 -37.09
N THR A 734 16.81 -4.85 -36.02
CA THR A 734 16.43 -6.26 -36.06
C THR A 734 15.04 -6.41 -35.45
N PRO A 735 14.17 -7.28 -35.99
CA PRO A 735 12.86 -7.56 -35.40
C PRO A 735 12.93 -7.94 -33.92
N VAL A 736 11.86 -7.60 -33.19
CA VAL A 736 11.66 -8.07 -31.82
C VAL A 736 11.25 -9.54 -31.85
N ALA A 737 11.80 -10.36 -30.95
CA ALA A 737 11.29 -11.70 -30.68
C ALA A 737 10.40 -11.66 -29.43
N PHE A 738 9.22 -12.28 -29.47
CA PHE A 738 8.25 -12.22 -28.37
C PHE A 738 7.72 -13.61 -27.98
N VAL A 739 7.79 -13.92 -26.68
CA VAL A 739 7.40 -15.22 -26.13
C VAL A 739 6.31 -15.04 -25.05
N PRO A 740 5.02 -15.23 -25.39
CA PRO A 740 3.91 -15.01 -24.46
C PRO A 740 3.57 -16.23 -23.61
N HIS A 741 3.17 -15.95 -22.37
CA HIS A 741 2.68 -16.92 -21.40
C HIS A 741 1.44 -16.39 -20.66
N VAL A 742 0.64 -17.29 -20.11
CA VAL A 742 -0.47 -16.95 -19.19
C VAL A 742 -0.23 -17.60 -17.83
N ALA A 743 -0.52 -16.84 -16.78
CA ALA A 743 -0.41 -17.23 -15.38
C ALA A 743 -1.78 -17.26 -14.67
N PRO A 744 -1.89 -17.89 -13.48
CA PRO A 744 -3.17 -18.11 -12.79
C PRO A 744 -3.80 -16.86 -12.12
N TYR A 745 -3.27 -15.66 -12.35
CA TYR A 745 -3.89 -14.43 -11.85
C TYR A 745 -4.83 -13.82 -12.89
N PHE A 746 -5.85 -13.08 -12.45
CA PHE A 746 -6.90 -12.57 -13.33
C PHE A 746 -6.40 -11.52 -14.32
N GLN A 747 -5.73 -10.46 -13.86
CA GLN A 747 -5.31 -9.33 -14.69
C GLN A 747 -3.90 -8.83 -14.34
N GLY A 748 -3.28 -8.14 -15.29
CA GLY A 748 -1.90 -7.66 -15.26
C GLY A 748 -1.00 -8.34 -16.30
N ILE A 749 0.08 -7.67 -16.67
CA ILE A 749 1.15 -8.16 -17.56
C ILE A 749 2.51 -7.88 -16.91
N HIS A 750 3.39 -8.88 -16.99
CA HIS A 750 4.82 -8.77 -16.73
C HIS A 750 5.59 -8.91 -18.03
N LEU A 751 6.52 -8.00 -18.31
CA LEU A 751 7.41 -8.06 -19.47
C LEU A 751 8.85 -8.02 -18.98
N THR A 752 9.62 -9.07 -19.25
CA THR A 752 11.07 -9.04 -19.11
C THR A 752 11.69 -8.85 -20.49
N VAL A 753 12.35 -7.73 -20.70
CA VAL A 753 12.86 -7.32 -22.01
C VAL A 753 14.39 -7.33 -22.00
N SER A 754 15.00 -8.21 -22.79
CA SER A 754 16.45 -8.30 -22.97
C SER A 754 16.86 -7.55 -24.23
N LEU A 755 17.77 -6.58 -24.08
CA LEU A 755 18.14 -5.59 -25.09
C LEU A 755 19.65 -5.63 -25.33
N PRO A 756 20.10 -6.24 -26.44
CA PRO A 756 21.51 -6.17 -26.87
C PRO A 756 21.91 -4.73 -27.21
N LEU A 757 23.06 -4.26 -26.70
CA LEU A 757 23.51 -2.88 -26.83
C LEU A 757 24.70 -2.74 -27.80
N ASN A 758 24.65 -1.72 -28.67
CA ASN A 758 25.72 -1.37 -29.60
C ASN A 758 26.97 -0.78 -28.94
N ARG A 759 26.87 -0.40 -27.66
CA ARG A 759 27.96 0.16 -26.84
C ARG A 759 27.83 -0.31 -25.40
N LYS A 760 28.90 -0.11 -24.62
CA LYS A 760 28.86 -0.39 -23.18
C LYS A 760 28.04 0.68 -22.46
N MET A 761 27.12 0.26 -21.60
CA MET A 761 26.37 1.15 -20.71
C MET A 761 26.36 0.58 -19.29
N THR A 762 26.08 1.43 -18.30
CA THR A 762 25.83 1.02 -16.92
C THR A 762 24.32 1.00 -16.63
N SER A 763 23.89 0.26 -15.60
CA SER A 763 22.49 0.29 -15.13
C SER A 763 21.99 1.70 -14.84
N ARG A 764 22.86 2.57 -14.29
CA ARG A 764 22.55 3.97 -14.03
C ARG A 764 22.26 4.72 -15.33
N GLN A 765 23.13 4.60 -16.33
CA GLN A 765 22.95 5.25 -17.63
C GLN A 765 21.70 4.75 -18.35
N VAL A 766 21.42 3.44 -18.27
CA VAL A 766 20.19 2.88 -18.83
C VAL A 766 18.98 3.53 -18.16
N ARG A 767 18.90 3.57 -16.83
CA ARG A 767 17.79 4.19 -16.11
C ARG A 767 17.61 5.68 -16.44
N GLU A 768 18.70 6.45 -16.48
CA GLU A 768 18.67 7.88 -16.81
C GLU A 768 18.01 8.15 -18.18
N VAL A 769 18.19 7.23 -19.15
CA VAL A 769 17.51 7.31 -20.46
C VAL A 769 15.98 7.18 -20.33
N TYR A 770 15.47 6.28 -19.47
CA TYR A 770 14.03 6.14 -19.24
C TYR A 770 13.46 7.30 -18.42
N GLU A 771 14.19 7.76 -17.39
CA GLU A 771 13.77 8.91 -16.57
C GLU A 771 13.63 10.18 -17.43
N GLU A 772 14.55 10.42 -18.38
CA GLU A 772 14.43 11.52 -19.33
C GLU A 772 13.28 11.30 -20.31
N ALA A 773 13.18 10.11 -20.91
CA ALA A 773 12.18 9.79 -21.92
C ALA A 773 10.74 9.94 -21.40
N TYR A 774 10.50 9.64 -20.12
CA TYR A 774 9.14 9.58 -19.54
C TYR A 774 8.87 10.63 -18.46
N ARG A 775 9.76 11.63 -18.27
CA ARG A 775 9.59 12.69 -17.26
C ARG A 775 8.23 13.36 -17.29
N ASN A 776 7.72 13.64 -18.50
CA ASN A 776 6.47 14.37 -18.73
C ASN A 776 5.27 13.45 -19.01
N GLU A 777 5.43 12.13 -18.89
CA GLU A 777 4.35 11.18 -19.13
C GLU A 777 3.70 10.80 -17.78
N PRO A 778 2.44 11.22 -17.53
CA PRO A 778 1.80 11.04 -16.23
C PRO A 778 1.41 9.58 -15.96
N LEU A 779 1.17 8.80 -17.01
CA LEU A 779 0.80 7.39 -16.93
C LEU A 779 2.00 6.43 -17.02
N VAL A 780 3.23 6.95 -17.02
CA VAL A 780 4.45 6.14 -16.98
C VAL A 780 5.19 6.43 -15.67
N ASP A 781 5.46 5.38 -14.91
CA ASP A 781 6.19 5.41 -13.64
C ASP A 781 7.52 4.67 -13.82
N VAL A 782 8.61 5.43 -13.86
CA VAL A 782 9.98 4.89 -13.91
C VAL A 782 10.46 4.73 -12.47
N LEU A 783 10.65 3.49 -12.04
CA LEU A 783 10.99 3.19 -10.65
C LEU A 783 12.38 3.72 -10.27
N PRO A 784 12.54 4.28 -9.05
CA PRO A 784 13.82 4.80 -8.58
C PRO A 784 14.85 3.68 -8.40
N ALA A 785 16.15 4.02 -8.37
CA ALA A 785 17.23 3.04 -8.17
C ALA A 785 17.15 2.25 -6.85
N THR A 786 16.42 2.76 -5.85
CA THR A 786 16.17 2.08 -4.58
C THR A 786 15.06 1.03 -4.67
N ALA A 787 14.22 1.11 -5.69
CA ALA A 787 13.14 0.16 -5.92
C ALA A 787 13.64 -1.03 -6.75
N ASP A 788 13.07 -2.19 -6.45
CA ASP A 788 13.36 -3.45 -7.15
C ASP A 788 12.58 -3.53 -8.48
N VAL A 789 12.49 -4.73 -9.05
CA VAL A 789 11.71 -5.05 -10.25
C VAL A 789 10.21 -4.75 -10.02
N PRO A 790 9.51 -4.08 -10.97
CA PRO A 790 8.08 -3.84 -10.85
C PRO A 790 7.29 -5.15 -10.81
N LEU A 791 6.27 -5.21 -9.95
CA LEU A 791 5.43 -6.40 -9.76
C LEU A 791 4.08 -6.25 -10.46
N VAL A 792 3.53 -7.36 -10.97
CA VAL A 792 2.21 -7.39 -11.60
C VAL A 792 1.13 -6.89 -10.65
N ARG A 793 1.16 -7.34 -9.39
CA ARG A 793 0.15 -7.00 -8.37
C ARG A 793 0.05 -5.50 -8.10
N ASP A 794 1.16 -4.77 -8.28
CA ASP A 794 1.19 -3.33 -8.00
C ASP A 794 0.65 -2.51 -9.19
N ASN A 795 0.49 -3.14 -10.36
CA ASN A 795 -0.04 -2.50 -11.56
C ASN A 795 -1.39 -3.09 -12.01
N ALA A 796 -1.82 -4.23 -11.48
CA ALA A 796 -3.16 -4.77 -11.70
C ALA A 796 -4.22 -3.80 -11.16
N GLY A 797 -5.21 -3.45 -11.98
CA GLY A 797 -6.20 -2.43 -11.67
C GLY A 797 -5.68 -0.98 -11.74
N GLN A 798 -4.45 -0.78 -12.24
CA GLN A 798 -3.86 0.56 -12.41
C GLN A 798 -3.86 0.99 -13.89
N HIS A 799 -3.90 2.30 -14.10
CA HIS A 799 -4.04 2.93 -15.42
C HIS A 799 -2.72 3.22 -16.12
N GLY A 800 -1.58 2.96 -15.49
CA GLY A 800 -0.26 3.30 -16.00
C GLY A 800 0.62 2.11 -16.38
N VAL A 801 1.85 2.43 -16.77
CA VAL A 801 2.95 1.51 -17.02
C VAL A 801 4.03 1.74 -15.99
N ARG A 802 4.51 0.69 -15.33
CA ARG A 802 5.66 0.75 -14.42
C ARG A 802 6.88 0.13 -15.09
N ILE A 803 8.00 0.83 -15.07
CA ILE A 803 9.26 0.38 -15.70
C ILE A 803 10.37 0.39 -14.64
N GLY A 804 11.08 -0.74 -14.51
CA GLY A 804 12.17 -0.88 -13.54
C GLY A 804 13.07 -2.07 -13.86
N GLY A 805 13.77 -2.59 -12.83
CA GLY A 805 14.64 -3.74 -13.01
C GLY A 805 15.80 -3.50 -13.99
N PHE A 806 16.37 -2.29 -14.00
CA PHE A 806 17.43 -1.85 -14.92
C PHE A 806 18.76 -2.58 -14.65
N ALA A 807 18.87 -3.82 -15.11
CA ALA A 807 20.08 -4.62 -14.99
C ALA A 807 20.91 -4.55 -16.27
N VAL A 808 22.24 -4.44 -16.13
CA VAL A 808 23.15 -4.53 -17.26
C VAL A 808 24.17 -5.64 -16.98
N HIS A 809 24.40 -6.48 -17.99
CA HIS A 809 25.40 -7.54 -17.91
C HIS A 809 26.80 -6.96 -17.63
N SER A 810 27.69 -7.73 -17.01
CA SER A 810 29.00 -7.26 -16.53
C SER A 810 29.93 -6.73 -17.64
N ASP A 811 29.72 -7.14 -18.90
CA ASP A 811 30.45 -6.60 -20.05
C ASP A 811 29.90 -5.25 -20.57
N GLY A 812 28.75 -4.80 -20.06
CA GLY A 812 28.06 -3.58 -20.45
C GLY A 812 27.24 -3.68 -21.74
N ARG A 813 27.17 -4.85 -22.40
CA ARG A 813 26.67 -5.01 -23.77
C ARG A 813 25.23 -5.54 -23.87
N ARG A 814 24.58 -5.80 -22.74
CA ARG A 814 23.18 -6.26 -22.71
C ARG A 814 22.46 -5.67 -21.51
N ALA A 815 21.38 -4.93 -21.76
CA ALA A 815 20.47 -4.47 -20.74
C ALA A 815 19.29 -5.43 -20.61
N VAL A 816 18.74 -5.52 -19.40
CA VAL A 816 17.44 -6.12 -19.12
C VAL A 816 16.62 -5.06 -18.40
N VAL A 817 15.39 -4.87 -18.87
CA VAL A 817 14.41 -3.96 -18.28
C VAL A 817 13.11 -4.72 -18.10
N VAL A 818 12.39 -4.42 -17.02
CA VAL A 818 11.09 -5.01 -16.75
C VAL A 818 10.03 -3.93 -16.82
N ALA A 819 8.93 -4.23 -17.50
CA ALA A 819 7.74 -3.40 -17.52
C ALA A 819 6.51 -4.19 -17.05
N THR A 820 5.66 -3.55 -16.24
CA THR A 820 4.35 -4.10 -15.87
C THR A 820 3.24 -3.14 -16.28
N ILE A 821 2.14 -3.72 -16.79
CA ILE A 821 0.92 -2.97 -17.14
C ILE A 821 -0.31 -3.75 -16.69
N ASP A 822 -1.47 -3.10 -16.59
CA ASP A 822 -2.74 -3.82 -16.58
C ASP A 822 -3.20 -4.11 -18.02
N ASN A 823 -3.53 -5.37 -18.34
CA ASN A 823 -3.90 -5.76 -19.70
C ASN A 823 -5.30 -5.30 -20.14
N LEU A 824 -6.21 -5.03 -19.21
CA LEU A 824 -7.57 -4.56 -19.49
C LEU A 824 -7.65 -3.03 -19.47
N LEU A 825 -6.83 -2.36 -18.67
CA LEU A 825 -6.78 -0.90 -18.53
C LEU A 825 -5.76 -0.26 -19.47
N LYS A 826 -4.51 -0.01 -19.04
CA LYS A 826 -3.50 0.63 -19.90
C LYS A 826 -3.21 -0.19 -21.17
N GLY A 827 -3.39 -1.50 -21.10
CA GLY A 827 -3.30 -2.40 -22.27
C GLY A 827 -4.52 -2.37 -23.20
N ALA A 828 -5.63 -1.72 -22.82
CA ALA A 828 -6.83 -1.61 -23.66
C ALA A 828 -7.74 -0.41 -23.32
N ALA A 829 -8.57 -0.49 -22.27
CA ALA A 829 -9.66 0.47 -22.03
C ALA A 829 -9.19 1.89 -21.66
N THR A 830 -8.16 2.01 -20.81
CA THR A 830 -7.57 3.32 -20.48
C THR A 830 -6.92 3.95 -21.69
N GLN A 831 -6.22 3.13 -22.49
CA GLN A 831 -5.61 3.57 -23.74
C GLN A 831 -6.67 4.12 -24.71
N ALA A 832 -7.80 3.41 -24.83
CA ALA A 832 -8.91 3.82 -25.68
C ALA A 832 -9.52 5.16 -25.23
N ILE A 833 -9.75 5.35 -23.93
CA ILE A 833 -10.26 6.62 -23.39
C ILE A 833 -9.24 7.76 -23.63
N GLN A 834 -7.95 7.53 -23.37
CA GLN A 834 -6.90 8.53 -23.63
C GLN A 834 -6.89 8.97 -25.10
N ASN A 835 -7.03 8.02 -26.02
CA ASN A 835 -7.13 8.26 -27.46
C ASN A 835 -8.40 9.03 -27.86
N ILE A 836 -9.56 8.64 -27.33
CA ILE A 836 -10.85 9.30 -27.61
C ILE A 836 -10.83 10.72 -27.09
N ASN A 837 -10.33 10.94 -25.88
CA ASN A 837 -10.22 12.27 -25.28
C ASN A 837 -9.41 13.20 -26.18
N LEU A 838 -8.22 12.75 -26.62
CA LEU A 838 -7.37 13.52 -27.51
C LEU A 838 -8.04 13.84 -28.85
N ALA A 839 -8.65 12.84 -29.50
CA ALA A 839 -9.28 13.00 -30.81
C ALA A 839 -10.55 13.87 -30.78
N LEU A 840 -11.25 13.90 -29.65
CA LEU A 840 -12.41 14.77 -29.40
C LEU A 840 -12.03 16.13 -28.74
N GLN A 841 -10.73 16.40 -28.58
CA GLN A 841 -10.20 17.62 -27.96
C GLN A 841 -10.70 17.86 -26.52
N LEU A 842 -10.88 16.77 -25.78
CA LEU A 842 -11.13 16.76 -24.34
C LEU A 842 -9.79 16.67 -23.59
N ASP A 843 -9.84 16.83 -22.26
CA ASP A 843 -8.68 16.58 -21.41
C ASP A 843 -8.25 15.10 -21.53
N GLU A 844 -6.98 14.87 -21.90
CA GLU A 844 -6.39 13.55 -22.15
C GLU A 844 -6.65 12.57 -20.99
N LEU A 845 -6.59 13.06 -19.76
CA LEU A 845 -6.68 12.25 -18.54
C LEU A 845 -8.07 12.27 -17.91
N ALA A 846 -9.07 12.87 -18.57
CA ALA A 846 -10.45 12.85 -18.09
C ALA A 846 -10.93 11.40 -17.88
N SER A 847 -11.49 11.14 -16.70
CA SER A 847 -11.90 9.82 -16.19
C SER A 847 -10.79 8.80 -15.95
N ILE A 848 -9.52 9.16 -16.09
CA ILE A 848 -8.38 8.27 -15.89
C ILE A 848 -7.70 8.63 -14.56
N PRO A 849 -7.84 7.80 -13.51
CA PRO A 849 -7.09 7.98 -12.27
C PRO A 849 -5.58 7.95 -12.52
N LEU A 850 -4.86 8.92 -11.97
CA LEU A 850 -3.41 8.97 -12.08
C LEU A 850 -2.76 7.93 -11.16
N PRO A 851 -1.72 7.21 -11.63
CA PRO A 851 -0.98 6.29 -10.79
C PRO A 851 -0.26 7.06 -9.67
N HIS A 852 -0.22 6.48 -8.47
CA HIS A 852 0.66 6.96 -7.41
C HIS A 852 2.12 6.79 -7.87
N LYS A 853 2.77 7.88 -8.31
CA LYS A 853 4.20 7.88 -8.66
C LYS A 853 5.01 7.64 -7.40
N SER A 854 5.99 6.75 -7.50
CA SER A 854 6.93 6.46 -6.41
C SER A 854 7.84 7.68 -6.24
N SER A 855 7.61 8.50 -5.19
CA SER A 855 8.43 9.68 -4.88
C SER A 855 9.80 9.31 -4.34
#